data_AF-A0A8X7XES0-F1
#
_entry.id   AF-A0A8X7XES0-F1
#
_cell.length_a   1.000
_cell.length_b   1.000
_cell.length_c   1.000
_cell.angle_alpha   90.00
_cell.angle_beta   90.00
_cell.angle_gamma   90.00
#
_symmetry.space_group_name_H-M   'P 1'
#
loop_
_entity.id
_entity.type
_entity.pdbx_description
1 polymer ?
#
loop_
_entity_poly.entity_id
_entity_poly.type
_entity_poly.pdbx_seq_one_letter_code
_entity_poly.pdbx_strand_id
1 'polypeptide(L)'
;MRELIAEHKPHIDKMNKTGPQLLQLSPTEGLSIQEKYTASDQLYAQIKENVKQRAAALDEAMSKSTQFHDKIDPMLETLKRIVERLRTPPSISVEVEKIKEQINENKNVLVDLEKLQPVFETLKQRGQEMIARSEGADKDVSAKAVQEKLDLMVFIWEDIHALLEERETKLLDVMDLAEKFWCDHSGLIATIKDTQDLLRELEEPGVDPSVVKQQQETAESFGEEIEGLQEELDAIQNLGDELMSACGEPDKPVIKKSIDELNTAFDNLNKNWKERMERLEEAMQSAVQFQDGLQGMFDWVDILEGKIDSMSPVGTDLETVKQQIVELKEFKAEAYQLQIEMEKLNHQAELLLKKVVEEDDKHAIQDPFTELKLLWDNLDEKIVNRQHKLEDALLALGQFQHALDELLTWMTHTEELLNEQKKTTGDPKAIEIELAKHHVLQNDVLAHKTTVEAVNIAGNDLIESSAGEEASNLQNKLESLKQRWEKILEKTEQRRQQLDSALLQAQGFHGEIEDMQHWLKETERQLLASKGVGGLPETAREQLNVHLELCGVFELKEELYKKLMAKGEQLIAICPESHDSNTQQDLLNLREKWESVQAKMTERKVKLEEALTLATEFHNSLQDFINWLTQAEQTLTMATSPSLIMDTILFQIDEHKVFVTEVNSHRDQIIELDKTGTHLKYFSQKQDVVLIKNLLISVQSRWEKVVQRSVERGRTLDDARKRAKQFSEAWNKLMEWLEESEKALDSELEIANDPDKIKLQLAQHKEFQKALGAKHSMYDTTLRSGRSLKEKTSLNDDNQKLDDMLSELRDKWDTVCGKSVERCVERFVIQAEVIHNIKKTPSRPGSRPGSKAGSRASSRRGSDASDYDISEIQSVCSDTSETAPESSKALSRAGSRPSSSKPSKIPTPKRRSPAASKLAAKPSKR
;
A
#
# COMPACT_ATOMS: atom_id res chain seq x y z
N MET A 1 70.61 101.22 152.63
CA MET A 1 71.96 101.82 152.39
C MET A 1 71.89 103.33 152.13
N ARG A 2 71.09 103.83 151.17
CA ARG A 2 71.04 105.29 150.89
C ARG A 2 70.68 106.13 152.13
N GLU A 3 69.76 105.68 153.00
CA GLU A 3 69.38 106.44 154.22
C GLU A 3 70.48 106.47 155.29
N LEU A 4 71.14 105.34 155.59
CA LEU A 4 72.26 105.26 156.55
C LEU A 4 73.40 106.24 156.22
N ILE A 5 73.59 106.57 154.93
CA ILE A 5 74.55 107.58 154.49
C ILE A 5 74.05 108.99 154.83
N ALA A 6 72.74 109.27 154.79
CA ALA A 6 72.20 110.57 155.19
C ALA A 6 72.34 110.81 156.71
N GLU A 7 72.06 109.81 157.55
CA GLU A 7 72.05 109.94 159.02
C GLU A 7 73.40 110.37 159.63
N HIS A 8 74.52 109.93 159.06
CA HIS A 8 75.84 110.26 159.60
C HIS A 8 76.39 111.63 159.15
N LYS A 9 75.73 112.31 158.21
CA LYS A 9 76.15 113.64 157.69
C LYS A 9 76.36 114.71 158.81
N PRO A 10 75.48 114.86 159.81
CA PRO A 10 75.63 115.90 160.83
C PRO A 10 76.85 115.71 161.75
N HIS A 11 77.33 114.47 161.90
CA HIS A 11 78.52 114.17 162.69
C HIS A 11 79.79 114.66 161.98
N ILE A 12 79.88 114.44 160.68
CA ILE A 12 80.95 114.97 159.82
C ILE A 12 80.95 116.50 159.83
N ASP A 13 79.79 117.15 159.67
CA ASP A 13 79.69 118.61 159.71
C ASP A 13 80.06 119.21 161.07
N LYS A 14 79.74 118.52 162.17
CA LYS A 14 80.12 118.92 163.52
C LYS A 14 81.63 118.75 163.77
N MET A 15 82.25 117.71 163.21
CA MET A 15 83.71 117.53 163.21
C MET A 15 84.41 118.65 162.42
N ASN A 16 83.97 118.92 161.18
CA ASN A 16 84.48 119.99 160.32
C ASN A 16 84.41 121.38 160.98
N LYS A 17 83.38 121.63 161.82
CA LYS A 17 83.22 122.92 162.52
C LYS A 17 84.06 123.05 163.79
N THR A 18 84.40 121.94 164.46
CA THR A 18 85.09 121.94 165.77
C THR A 18 86.60 121.70 165.65
N GLY A 19 87.03 120.88 164.69
CA GLY A 19 88.45 120.58 164.43
C GLY A 19 89.33 121.82 164.23
N PRO A 20 88.94 122.81 163.40
CA PRO A 20 89.71 124.05 163.19
C PRO A 20 89.87 124.91 164.45
N GLN A 21 88.95 124.80 165.43
CA GLN A 21 89.04 125.55 166.69
C GLN A 21 90.04 124.89 167.66
N LEU A 22 90.03 123.54 167.71
CA LEU A 22 91.01 122.77 168.47
C LEU A 22 92.44 122.96 167.92
N LEU A 23 92.58 123.16 166.60
CA LEU A 23 93.84 123.46 165.93
C LEU A 23 94.53 124.76 166.42
N GLN A 24 93.76 125.75 166.89
CA GLN A 24 94.31 127.00 167.43
C GLN A 24 94.77 126.89 168.89
N LEU A 25 94.22 125.96 169.68
CA LEU A 25 94.46 125.88 171.13
C LEU A 25 95.72 125.07 171.49
N SER A 26 96.08 124.07 170.68
CA SER A 26 97.33 123.31 170.81
C SER A 26 97.93 123.10 169.41
N PRO A 27 98.81 124.00 168.91
CA PRO A 27 99.31 123.95 167.53
C PRO A 27 100.06 122.66 167.17
N THR A 28 100.65 121.98 168.15
CA THR A 28 101.37 120.71 167.96
C THR A 28 100.47 119.47 167.98
N GLU A 29 99.42 119.45 168.80
CA GLU A 29 98.51 118.28 168.87
C GLU A 29 97.34 118.38 167.90
N GLY A 30 96.91 119.61 167.56
CA GLY A 30 95.78 119.88 166.70
C GLY A 30 95.93 119.36 165.26
N LEU A 31 97.15 119.24 164.75
CA LEU A 31 97.41 118.71 163.40
C LEU A 31 96.88 117.28 163.21
N SER A 32 97.04 116.41 164.21
CA SER A 32 96.50 115.04 164.15
C SER A 32 94.96 114.99 164.22
N ILE A 33 94.33 116.03 164.79
CA ILE A 33 92.87 116.18 164.78
C ILE A 33 92.39 116.62 163.38
N GLN A 34 93.15 117.48 162.71
CA GLN A 34 92.85 117.94 161.35
C GLN A 34 92.86 116.81 160.32
N GLU A 35 93.89 115.95 160.34
CA GLU A 35 93.96 114.78 159.45
C GLU A 35 92.76 113.85 159.63
N LYS A 36 92.41 113.53 160.88
CA LYS A 36 91.35 112.56 161.20
C LYS A 36 89.96 112.99 160.74
N TYR A 37 89.61 114.28 160.86
CA TYR A 37 88.32 114.73 160.34
C TYR A 37 88.31 114.81 158.80
N THR A 38 89.41 115.26 158.20
CA THR A 38 89.52 115.39 156.73
C THR A 38 89.43 114.03 156.02
N ALA A 39 90.10 113.00 156.56
CA ALA A 39 90.03 111.63 156.05
C ALA A 39 88.61 111.01 156.19
N SER A 40 87.88 111.37 157.24
CA SER A 40 86.51 110.88 157.47
C SER A 40 85.52 111.41 156.42
N ASP A 41 85.69 112.67 155.99
CA ASP A 41 84.84 113.31 154.97
C ASP A 41 85.07 112.70 153.57
N GLN A 42 86.32 112.38 153.23
CA GLN A 42 86.66 111.65 152.00
C GLN A 42 86.04 110.24 151.95
N LEU A 43 86.15 109.47 153.05
CA LEU A 43 85.61 108.12 153.12
C LEU A 43 84.08 108.11 152.98
N TYR A 44 83.41 109.10 153.58
CA TYR A 44 81.98 109.33 153.45
C TYR A 44 81.55 109.61 152.00
N ALA A 45 82.30 110.47 151.29
CA ALA A 45 82.03 110.78 149.88
C ALA A 45 82.18 109.55 148.97
N GLN A 46 83.18 108.70 149.21
CA GLN A 46 83.42 107.51 148.39
C GLN A 46 82.35 106.42 148.59
N ILE A 47 81.88 106.20 149.82
CA ILE A 47 80.76 105.28 150.10
C ILE A 47 79.47 105.74 149.40
N LYS A 48 79.23 107.06 149.34
CA LYS A 48 78.06 107.64 148.67
C LYS A 48 78.02 107.35 147.16
N GLU A 49 79.14 107.45 146.47
CA GLU A 49 79.18 107.19 145.02
C GLU A 49 79.10 105.69 144.69
N ASN A 50 79.75 104.82 145.49
CA ASN A 50 79.64 103.36 145.31
C ASN A 50 78.19 102.86 145.44
N VAL A 51 77.42 103.40 146.38
CA VAL A 51 75.98 103.05 146.56
C VAL A 51 75.09 103.63 145.44
N LYS A 52 75.53 104.71 144.78
CA LYS A 52 74.85 105.27 143.60
C LYS A 52 75.09 104.40 142.36
N GLN A 53 76.33 103.99 142.10
CA GLN A 53 76.67 103.10 140.99
C GLN A 53 76.01 101.71 141.12
N ARG A 54 76.08 101.09 142.30
CA ARG A 54 75.48 99.77 142.54
C ARG A 54 73.95 99.76 142.41
N ALA A 55 73.28 100.90 142.62
CA ALA A 55 71.86 101.03 142.35
C ALA A 55 71.57 101.07 140.85
N ALA A 56 72.28 101.90 140.08
CA ALA A 56 72.06 102.02 138.64
C ALA A 56 72.23 100.68 137.89
N ALA A 57 73.21 99.86 138.28
CA ALA A 57 73.38 98.50 137.73
C ALA A 57 72.23 97.55 138.09
N LEU A 58 71.60 97.71 139.26
CA LEU A 58 70.43 96.95 139.69
C LEU A 58 69.16 97.41 138.95
N ASP A 59 68.99 98.71 138.77
CA ASP A 59 67.90 99.32 137.99
C ASP A 59 67.97 98.87 136.52
N GLU A 60 69.17 98.84 135.91
CA GLU A 60 69.39 98.33 134.55
C GLU A 60 69.13 96.81 134.46
N ALA A 61 69.56 96.03 135.46
CA ALA A 61 69.30 94.59 135.51
C ALA A 61 67.80 94.28 135.63
N MET A 62 67.05 95.00 136.48
CA MET A 62 65.59 94.92 136.56
C MET A 62 64.94 95.32 135.23
N SER A 63 65.38 96.42 134.60
CA SER A 63 64.84 96.86 133.31
C SER A 63 65.05 95.81 132.20
N LYS A 64 66.20 95.14 132.15
CA LYS A 64 66.46 94.08 131.17
C LYS A 64 65.66 92.81 131.45
N SER A 65 65.53 92.42 132.73
CA SER A 65 64.72 91.27 133.14
C SER A 65 63.22 91.47 132.84
N THR A 66 62.70 92.67 133.12
CA THR A 66 61.31 93.05 132.84
C THR A 66 61.05 92.98 131.33
N GLN A 67 61.90 93.60 130.50
CA GLN A 67 61.76 93.56 129.04
C GLN A 67 61.92 92.16 128.39
N PHE A 68 62.47 91.17 129.11
CA PHE A 68 62.44 89.78 128.67
C PHE A 68 61.09 89.14 129.03
N HIS A 69 60.68 89.20 130.29
CA HIS A 69 59.43 88.59 130.77
C HIS A 69 58.18 89.18 130.10
N ASP A 70 58.13 90.49 129.88
CA ASP A 70 57.04 91.18 129.16
C ASP A 70 56.86 90.71 127.70
N LYS A 71 57.88 90.08 127.11
CA LYS A 71 57.94 89.78 125.67
C LYS A 71 58.07 88.29 125.33
N ILE A 72 58.65 87.47 126.21
CA ILE A 72 58.85 86.05 125.95
C ILE A 72 57.51 85.30 125.82
N ASP A 73 56.52 85.61 126.65
CA ASP A 73 55.22 84.93 126.62
C ASP A 73 54.36 85.35 125.40
N PRO A 74 54.24 86.65 125.02
CA PRO A 74 53.64 87.04 123.75
C PRO A 74 54.34 86.48 122.51
N MET A 75 55.68 86.33 122.55
CA MET A 75 56.45 85.73 121.46
C MET A 75 56.13 84.23 121.32
N LEU A 76 56.16 83.49 122.43
CA LEU A 76 55.78 82.07 122.49
C LEU A 76 54.36 81.84 121.99
N GLU A 77 53.41 82.68 122.38
CA GLU A 77 52.01 82.56 121.93
C GLU A 77 51.84 82.85 120.43
N THR A 78 52.60 83.81 119.90
CA THR A 78 52.61 84.11 118.46
C THR A 78 53.17 82.93 117.66
N LEU A 79 54.28 82.34 118.12
CA LEU A 79 54.89 81.18 117.48
C LEU A 79 54.01 79.93 117.57
N LYS A 80 53.38 79.63 118.72
CA LYS A 80 52.39 78.55 118.84
C LYS A 80 51.27 78.69 117.81
N ARG A 81 50.69 79.88 117.67
CA ARG A 81 49.61 80.13 116.71
C ARG A 81 50.03 79.92 115.25
N ILE A 82 51.30 80.18 114.92
CA ILE A 82 51.86 79.86 113.60
C ILE A 82 52.02 78.35 113.44
N VAL A 83 52.61 77.66 114.43
CA VAL A 83 52.88 76.21 114.33
C VAL A 83 51.60 75.37 114.36
N GLU A 84 50.58 75.75 115.11
CA GLU A 84 49.27 75.07 115.11
C GLU A 84 48.60 75.13 113.74
N ARG A 85 48.66 76.29 113.06
CA ARG A 85 48.16 76.46 111.68
C ARG A 85 48.95 75.66 110.65
N LEU A 86 50.26 75.44 110.87
CA LEU A 86 51.10 74.63 109.98
C LEU A 86 50.96 73.13 110.23
N ARG A 87 50.69 72.71 111.48
CA ARG A 87 50.34 71.33 111.86
C ARG A 87 48.91 70.93 111.43
N THR A 88 48.07 71.89 111.08
CA THR A 88 46.71 71.68 110.54
C THR A 88 46.49 72.45 109.23
N PRO A 89 47.25 72.13 108.17
CA PRO A 89 47.18 72.87 106.92
C PRO A 89 45.84 72.57 106.19
N PRO A 90 45.28 73.54 105.45
CA PRO A 90 44.22 73.23 104.49
C PRO A 90 44.75 72.26 103.43
N SER A 91 43.87 71.35 102.96
CA SER A 91 44.20 70.27 102.05
C SER A 91 44.68 70.78 100.69
N ILE A 92 45.64 70.06 100.10
CA ILE A 92 46.18 70.40 98.78
C ILE A 92 45.10 70.14 97.71
N SER A 93 44.81 71.15 96.90
CA SER A 93 43.83 71.05 95.81
C SER A 93 44.44 70.36 94.58
N VAL A 94 43.61 70.02 93.59
CA VAL A 94 44.05 69.43 92.30
C VAL A 94 44.03 70.45 91.16
N GLU A 95 43.47 71.63 91.39
CA GLU A 95 43.50 72.73 90.44
C GLU A 95 44.83 73.48 90.59
N VAL A 96 45.65 73.42 89.55
CA VAL A 96 46.98 74.04 89.43
C VAL A 96 47.04 75.47 90.00
N GLU A 97 46.08 76.33 89.66
CA GLU A 97 46.06 77.71 90.13
C GLU A 97 45.76 77.84 91.64
N LYS A 98 44.94 76.94 92.21
CA LYS A 98 44.72 76.86 93.67
C LYS A 98 45.96 76.34 94.40
N ILE A 99 46.74 75.43 93.79
CA ILE A 99 48.02 74.98 94.36
C ILE A 99 49.01 76.15 94.38
N LYS A 100 49.07 76.96 93.32
CA LYS A 100 49.87 78.20 93.27
C LYS A 100 49.45 79.22 94.33
N GLU A 101 48.15 79.38 94.57
CA GLU A 101 47.64 80.18 95.71
C GLU A 101 48.12 79.62 97.06
N GLN A 102 48.04 78.30 97.28
CA GLN A 102 48.48 77.65 98.52
C GLN A 102 50.01 77.73 98.74
N ILE A 103 50.82 77.66 97.68
CA ILE A 103 52.27 77.91 97.73
C ILE A 103 52.54 79.37 98.14
N ASN A 104 51.79 80.32 97.57
CA ASN A 104 51.89 81.73 97.93
C ASN A 104 51.45 81.98 99.38
N GLU A 105 50.39 81.32 99.88
CA GLU A 105 50.05 81.36 101.31
C GLU A 105 51.19 80.85 102.20
N ASN A 106 51.82 79.72 101.85
CA ASN A 106 52.93 79.15 102.61
C ASN A 106 54.12 80.14 102.67
N LYS A 107 54.44 80.80 101.55
CA LYS A 107 55.45 81.87 101.46
C LYS A 107 55.11 83.10 102.30
N ASN A 108 53.83 83.49 102.38
CA ASN A 108 53.40 84.56 103.27
C ASN A 108 53.62 84.21 104.76
N VAL A 109 53.48 82.94 105.17
CA VAL A 109 53.80 82.50 106.53
C VAL A 109 55.31 82.58 106.82
N LEU A 110 56.16 82.20 105.86
CA LEU A 110 57.62 82.38 105.97
C LEU A 110 57.99 83.86 106.14
N VAL A 111 57.43 84.75 105.32
CA VAL A 111 57.65 86.20 105.40
C VAL A 111 57.10 86.82 106.71
N ASP A 112 56.05 86.26 107.31
CA ASP A 112 55.60 86.65 108.66
C ASP A 112 56.56 86.16 109.77
N LEU A 113 57.21 85.01 109.59
CA LEU A 113 58.23 84.51 110.50
C LEU A 113 59.51 85.38 110.45
N GLU A 114 60.00 85.74 109.26
CA GLU A 114 61.15 86.65 109.09
C GLU A 114 60.99 87.96 109.87
N LYS A 115 59.79 88.55 109.88
CA LYS A 115 59.47 89.78 110.65
C LYS A 115 59.64 89.60 112.16
N LEU A 116 59.47 88.39 112.67
CA LEU A 116 59.63 88.05 114.09
C LEU A 116 61.08 87.76 114.47
N GLN A 117 61.97 87.48 113.50
CA GLN A 117 63.34 87.05 113.75
C GLN A 117 64.18 88.05 114.57
N PRO A 118 64.14 89.37 114.33
CA PRO A 118 64.88 90.32 115.18
C PRO A 118 64.42 90.33 116.64
N VAL A 119 63.15 89.99 116.89
CA VAL A 119 62.57 89.88 118.25
C VAL A 119 62.98 88.55 118.90
N PHE A 120 62.93 87.45 118.13
CA PHE A 120 63.42 86.14 118.53
C PHE A 120 64.90 86.18 118.95
N GLU A 121 65.78 86.72 118.11
CA GLU A 121 67.21 86.85 118.39
C GLU A 121 67.48 87.75 119.60
N THR A 122 66.78 88.89 119.69
CA THR A 122 66.89 89.80 120.84
C THR A 122 66.44 89.12 122.14
N LEU A 123 65.39 88.30 122.12
CA LEU A 123 64.96 87.51 123.29
C LEU A 123 65.95 86.39 123.62
N LYS A 124 66.47 85.69 122.61
CA LYS A 124 67.48 84.62 122.73
C LYS A 124 68.73 85.13 123.42
N GLN A 125 69.30 86.24 122.93
CA GLN A 125 70.45 86.89 123.56
C GLN A 125 70.14 87.35 124.99
N ARG A 126 68.98 87.99 125.23
CA ARG A 126 68.64 88.54 126.56
C ARG A 126 68.41 87.46 127.62
N GLY A 127 67.74 86.36 127.29
CA GLY A 127 67.56 85.24 128.21
C GLY A 127 68.88 84.56 128.54
N GLN A 128 69.74 84.36 127.54
CA GLN A 128 71.12 83.86 127.73
C GLN A 128 71.94 84.81 128.61
N GLU A 129 71.87 86.13 128.39
CA GLU A 129 72.52 87.14 129.25
C GLU A 129 71.97 87.16 130.68
N MET A 130 70.70 86.82 130.91
CA MET A 130 70.12 86.73 132.25
C MET A 130 70.63 85.49 132.99
N ILE A 131 70.72 84.35 132.31
CA ILE A 131 71.28 83.10 132.86
C ILE A 131 72.79 83.26 133.13
N ALA A 132 73.53 83.93 132.24
CA ALA A 132 74.96 84.21 132.43
C ALA A 132 75.28 85.21 133.56
N ARG A 133 74.27 85.84 134.17
CA ARG A 133 74.41 86.74 135.34
C ARG A 133 73.96 86.11 136.65
N SER A 134 73.40 84.90 136.64
CA SER A 134 73.11 84.11 137.86
C SER A 134 74.25 83.11 138.14
N GLU A 135 74.04 82.18 139.08
CA GLU A 135 74.95 81.03 139.27
C GLU A 135 74.77 79.91 138.22
N GLY A 136 73.98 80.15 137.17
CA GLY A 136 73.63 79.18 136.14
C GLY A 136 72.33 78.42 136.42
N ALA A 137 71.72 77.90 135.35
CA ALA A 137 70.42 77.21 135.40
C ALA A 137 70.43 75.92 136.25
N ASP A 138 71.60 75.31 136.49
CA ASP A 138 71.75 74.11 137.33
C ASP A 138 71.55 74.39 138.84
N LYS A 139 71.55 75.66 139.24
CA LYS A 139 71.48 76.09 140.65
C LYS A 139 70.39 77.13 140.92
N ASP A 140 70.17 78.05 139.99
CA ASP A 140 69.14 79.08 140.10
C ASP A 140 67.85 78.65 139.38
N VAL A 141 66.80 78.39 140.18
CA VAL A 141 65.46 78.01 139.72
C VAL A 141 64.86 79.07 138.78
N SER A 142 65.16 80.35 138.99
CA SER A 142 64.70 81.45 138.12
C SER A 142 65.40 81.41 136.76
N ALA A 143 66.71 81.14 136.76
CA ALA A 143 67.48 80.96 135.52
C ALA A 143 67.04 79.70 134.75
N LYS A 144 66.68 78.63 135.45
CA LYS A 144 66.10 77.42 134.82
C LYS A 144 64.77 77.71 134.14
N ALA A 145 63.86 78.46 134.77
CA ALA A 145 62.58 78.84 134.16
C ALA A 145 62.76 79.75 132.92
N VAL A 146 63.81 80.59 132.89
CA VAL A 146 64.18 81.37 131.70
C VAL A 146 64.73 80.46 130.59
N GLN A 147 65.56 79.47 130.92
CA GLN A 147 66.10 78.48 129.99
C GLN A 147 64.98 77.62 129.36
N GLU A 148 64.06 77.09 130.17
CA GLU A 148 62.93 76.26 129.71
C GLU A 148 62.01 77.01 128.74
N LYS A 149 61.73 78.31 128.98
CA LYS A 149 61.00 79.15 128.02
C LYS A 149 61.81 79.43 126.75
N LEU A 150 63.14 79.53 126.85
CA LEU A 150 64.02 79.75 125.71
C LEU A 150 64.09 78.54 124.79
N ASP A 151 64.31 77.35 125.35
CA ASP A 151 64.38 76.11 124.60
C ASP A 151 63.03 75.79 123.93
N LEU A 152 61.91 76.07 124.61
CA LEU A 152 60.58 76.00 124.00
C LEU A 152 60.41 76.99 122.83
N MET A 153 60.92 78.22 122.95
CA MET A 153 60.84 79.22 121.89
C MET A 153 61.69 78.82 120.67
N VAL A 154 62.88 78.28 120.89
CA VAL A 154 63.78 77.79 119.83
C VAL A 154 63.20 76.54 119.16
N PHE A 155 62.70 75.57 119.94
CA PHE A 155 62.07 74.37 119.42
C PHE A 155 60.87 74.68 118.52
N ILE A 156 59.95 75.57 118.95
CA ILE A 156 58.81 75.96 118.12
C ILE A 156 59.26 76.71 116.86
N TRP A 157 60.32 77.53 116.93
CA TRP A 157 60.87 78.21 115.76
C TRP A 157 61.41 77.22 114.71
N GLU A 158 62.16 76.21 115.15
CA GLU A 158 62.73 75.17 114.28
C GLU A 158 61.63 74.24 113.72
N ASP A 159 60.62 73.88 114.52
CA ASP A 159 59.43 73.13 114.11
C ASP A 159 58.60 73.87 113.04
N ILE A 160 58.46 75.20 113.16
CA ILE A 160 57.81 76.03 112.12
C ILE A 160 58.57 75.97 110.79
N HIS A 161 59.90 76.10 110.80
CA HIS A 161 60.69 76.04 109.57
C HIS A 161 60.58 74.66 108.90
N ALA A 162 60.71 73.57 109.67
CA ALA A 162 60.58 72.22 109.15
C ALA A 162 59.20 71.98 108.50
N LEU A 163 58.12 72.41 109.17
CA LEU A 163 56.76 72.28 108.64
C LEU A 163 56.49 73.18 107.41
N LEU A 164 57.18 74.33 107.29
CA LEU A 164 57.11 75.17 106.09
C LEU A 164 57.79 74.51 104.89
N GLU A 165 59.01 73.97 105.07
CA GLU A 165 59.75 73.27 104.00
C GLU A 165 59.08 71.96 103.59
N GLU A 166 58.61 71.15 104.55
CA GLU A 166 57.85 69.92 104.27
C GLU A 166 56.57 70.22 103.47
N ARG A 167 55.88 71.32 103.81
CA ARG A 167 54.66 71.73 103.11
C ARG A 167 54.94 72.36 101.74
N GLU A 168 55.99 73.15 101.58
CA GLU A 168 56.35 73.71 100.27
C GLU A 168 56.77 72.60 99.30
N THR A 169 57.56 71.63 99.76
CA THR A 169 57.94 70.45 98.96
C THR A 169 56.70 69.69 98.48
N LYS A 170 55.79 69.32 99.39
CA LYS A 170 54.54 68.61 99.06
C LYS A 170 53.61 69.40 98.12
N LEU A 171 53.58 70.73 98.25
CA LEU A 171 52.78 71.57 97.35
C LEU A 171 53.39 71.63 95.94
N LEU A 172 54.72 71.62 95.81
CA LEU A 172 55.40 71.56 94.51
C LEU A 172 55.24 70.18 93.86
N ASP A 173 55.46 69.10 94.61
CA ASP A 173 55.28 67.71 94.11
C ASP A 173 53.87 67.50 93.52
N VAL A 174 52.84 68.01 94.21
CA VAL A 174 51.44 67.92 93.75
C VAL A 174 51.13 68.91 92.62
N MET A 175 51.82 70.06 92.55
CA MET A 175 51.69 70.99 91.43
C MET A 175 52.21 70.36 90.13
N ASP A 176 53.40 69.73 90.16
CA ASP A 176 54.01 69.09 88.99
C ASP A 176 53.18 67.89 88.53
N LEU A 177 52.65 67.08 89.46
CA LEU A 177 51.69 66.00 89.16
C LEU A 177 50.38 66.54 88.55
N ALA A 178 49.84 67.65 89.06
CA ALA A 178 48.61 68.25 88.55
C ALA A 178 48.80 68.90 87.16
N GLU A 179 49.86 69.68 86.95
CA GLU A 179 50.16 70.28 85.64
C GLU A 179 50.38 69.20 84.59
N LYS A 180 51.06 68.10 84.94
CA LYS A 180 51.21 66.93 84.05
C LYS A 180 49.86 66.26 83.77
N PHE A 181 49.13 65.83 84.81
CA PHE A 181 47.86 65.10 84.64
C PHE A 181 46.85 65.87 83.77
N TRP A 182 46.65 67.16 84.03
CA TRP A 182 45.67 67.95 83.26
C TRP A 182 46.15 68.26 81.83
N CYS A 183 47.46 68.36 81.58
CA CYS A 183 48.02 68.50 80.24
C CYS A 183 47.83 67.22 79.43
N ASP A 184 48.28 66.08 79.96
CA ASP A 184 48.22 64.78 79.28
C ASP A 184 46.75 64.36 79.04
N HIS A 185 45.87 64.54 80.04
CA HIS A 185 44.41 64.30 79.91
C HIS A 185 43.76 65.15 78.81
N SER A 186 44.11 66.44 78.73
CA SER A 186 43.58 67.33 77.69
C SER A 186 44.10 66.96 76.30
N GLY A 187 45.34 66.48 76.20
CA GLY A 187 45.92 65.95 74.97
C GLY A 187 45.19 64.71 74.48
N LEU A 188 45.01 63.70 75.35
CA LEU A 188 44.37 62.44 74.99
C LEU A 188 42.88 62.59 74.65
N ILE A 189 42.15 63.51 75.30
CA ILE A 189 40.76 63.83 74.90
C ILE A 189 40.72 64.42 73.48
N ALA A 190 41.72 65.22 73.08
CA ALA A 190 41.78 65.78 71.74
C ALA A 190 42.06 64.70 70.69
N THR A 191 43.08 63.85 70.90
CA THR A 191 43.42 62.77 69.95
C THR A 191 42.30 61.73 69.84
N ILE A 192 41.71 61.26 70.95
CA ILE A 192 40.54 60.34 70.91
C ILE A 192 39.40 60.95 70.09
N LYS A 193 39.12 62.25 70.23
CA LYS A 193 38.06 62.90 69.47
C LYS A 193 38.41 63.02 67.98
N ASP A 194 39.63 63.44 67.65
CA ASP A 194 40.04 63.61 66.25
C ASP A 194 40.08 62.25 65.52
N THR A 195 40.56 61.19 66.16
CA THR A 195 40.44 59.80 65.65
C THR A 195 38.97 59.35 65.53
N GLN A 196 38.09 59.73 66.46
CA GLN A 196 36.66 59.39 66.40
C GLN A 196 35.89 60.13 65.29
N ASP A 197 36.30 61.35 64.94
CA ASP A 197 35.73 62.06 63.80
C ASP A 197 36.31 61.57 62.46
N LEU A 198 37.62 61.26 62.38
CA LEU A 198 38.24 60.61 61.20
C LEU A 198 37.62 59.24 60.89
N LEU A 199 37.42 58.40 61.91
CA LEU A 199 36.75 57.09 61.79
C LEU A 199 35.30 57.20 61.26
N ARG A 200 34.67 58.37 61.44
CA ARG A 200 33.31 58.68 60.95
C ARG A 200 33.29 59.19 59.50
N GLU A 201 34.40 59.75 59.01
CA GLU A 201 34.54 60.22 57.62
C GLU A 201 34.88 59.08 56.64
N LEU A 202 35.13 57.85 57.13
CA LEU A 202 35.31 56.67 56.29
C LEU A 202 34.04 56.31 55.50
N GLU A 203 34.19 56.14 54.19
CA GLU A 203 33.16 55.75 53.22
C GLU A 203 32.44 54.45 53.62
N GLU A 204 31.17 54.26 53.22
CA GLU A 204 30.46 52.99 53.48
C GLU A 204 31.14 51.78 52.80
N PRO A 205 30.90 50.54 53.27
CA PRO A 205 31.48 49.34 52.68
C PRO A 205 31.16 49.21 51.18
N GLY A 206 32.20 49.07 50.36
CA GLY A 206 32.06 48.82 48.92
C GLY A 206 31.44 47.45 48.60
N VAL A 207 31.23 47.18 47.31
CA VAL A 207 30.66 45.89 46.83
C VAL A 207 31.62 45.04 46.02
N ASP A 208 32.81 45.55 45.67
CA ASP A 208 33.89 44.71 45.16
C ASP A 208 34.78 44.18 46.30
N PRO A 209 35.11 42.88 46.36
CA PRO A 209 35.97 42.33 47.41
C PRO A 209 37.33 43.01 47.56
N SER A 210 37.94 43.53 46.48
CA SER A 210 39.22 44.26 46.56
C SER A 210 39.08 45.63 47.24
N VAL A 211 37.97 46.33 47.00
CA VAL A 211 37.66 47.63 47.63
C VAL A 211 37.35 47.43 49.11
N VAL A 212 36.52 46.44 49.47
CA VAL A 212 36.23 46.14 50.88
C VAL A 212 37.51 45.71 51.61
N LYS A 213 38.43 44.99 50.97
CA LYS A 213 39.71 44.62 51.58
C LYS A 213 40.57 45.84 51.86
N GLN A 214 40.68 46.79 50.93
CA GLN A 214 41.41 48.03 51.14
C GLN A 214 40.78 48.87 52.27
N GLN A 215 39.45 48.87 52.40
CA GLN A 215 38.73 49.50 53.51
C GLN A 215 38.96 48.76 54.84
N GLN A 216 39.13 47.42 54.86
CA GLN A 216 39.56 46.65 56.04
C GLN A 216 41.00 47.00 56.44
N GLU A 217 41.96 46.95 55.51
CA GLU A 217 43.37 47.31 55.77
C GLU A 217 43.50 48.75 56.30
N THR A 218 42.65 49.68 55.83
CA THR A 218 42.58 51.06 56.35
C THR A 218 41.95 51.13 57.75
N ALA A 219 40.94 50.31 58.03
CA ALA A 219 40.33 50.25 59.35
C ALA A 219 41.21 49.52 60.39
N GLU A 220 42.07 48.60 59.96
CA GLU A 220 43.05 47.92 60.82
C GLU A 220 44.11 48.89 61.35
N SER A 221 44.59 49.87 60.56
CA SER A 221 45.53 50.88 61.07
C SER A 221 44.91 51.82 62.12
N PHE A 222 43.61 52.11 62.04
CA PHE A 222 42.90 52.76 63.15
C PHE A 222 42.86 51.88 64.42
N GLY A 223 42.93 50.56 64.27
CA GLY A 223 43.08 49.63 65.39
C GLY A 223 44.44 49.76 66.07
N GLU A 224 45.53 49.85 65.29
CA GLU A 224 46.88 50.10 65.80
C GLU A 224 46.97 51.46 66.53
N GLU A 225 46.35 52.51 65.97
CA GLU A 225 46.25 53.82 66.64
C GLU A 225 45.48 53.74 67.97
N ILE A 226 44.33 53.05 68.00
CA ILE A 226 43.52 52.88 69.23
C ILE A 226 44.26 52.03 70.28
N GLU A 227 45.08 51.06 69.89
CA GLU A 227 45.95 50.31 70.82
C GLU A 227 47.04 51.20 71.42
N GLY A 228 47.65 52.10 70.63
CA GLY A 228 48.57 53.12 71.16
C GLY A 228 47.89 54.08 72.15
N LEU A 229 46.66 54.52 71.86
CA LEU A 229 45.88 55.38 72.76
C LEU A 229 45.48 54.68 74.08
N GLN A 230 45.48 53.33 74.14
CA GLN A 230 45.31 52.58 75.40
C GLN A 230 46.53 52.75 76.32
N GLU A 231 47.75 52.76 75.79
CA GLU A 231 48.96 52.97 76.60
C GLU A 231 49.00 54.38 77.20
N GLU A 232 48.57 55.39 76.44
CA GLU A 232 48.41 56.77 76.94
C GLU A 232 47.28 56.87 77.99
N LEU A 233 46.17 56.16 77.78
CA LEU A 233 45.05 56.10 78.73
C LEU A 233 45.49 55.51 80.06
N ASP A 234 46.17 54.36 80.04
CA ASP A 234 46.68 53.70 81.23
C ASP A 234 47.70 54.60 81.96
N ALA A 235 48.56 55.31 81.23
CA ALA A 235 49.50 56.27 81.83
C ALA A 235 48.78 57.42 82.55
N ILE A 236 47.70 57.97 81.97
CA ILE A 236 46.89 59.05 82.57
C ILE A 236 46.05 58.53 83.75
N GLN A 237 45.56 57.30 83.70
CA GLN A 237 44.92 56.65 84.86
C GLN A 237 45.90 56.54 86.04
N ASN A 238 47.12 56.05 85.81
CA ASN A 238 48.15 55.95 86.86
C ASN A 238 48.51 57.34 87.45
N LEU A 239 48.70 58.36 86.61
CA LEU A 239 48.91 59.74 87.08
C LEU A 239 47.73 60.28 87.89
N GLY A 240 46.51 59.90 87.53
CA GLY A 240 45.29 60.23 88.25
C GLY A 240 45.22 59.58 89.63
N ASP A 241 45.59 58.31 89.75
CA ASP A 241 45.69 57.60 91.04
C ASP A 241 46.82 58.17 91.91
N GLU A 242 47.98 58.50 91.34
CA GLU A 242 49.07 59.20 92.05
C GLU A 242 48.59 60.56 92.59
N LEU A 243 47.94 61.37 91.75
CA LEU A 243 47.40 62.67 92.15
C LEU A 243 46.27 62.55 93.21
N MET A 244 45.38 61.55 93.09
CA MET A 244 44.38 61.21 94.11
C MET A 244 44.98 60.70 95.43
N SER A 245 46.21 60.18 95.41
CA SER A 245 46.91 59.78 96.64
C SER A 245 47.46 60.97 97.42
N ALA A 246 47.86 62.04 96.72
CA ALA A 246 48.58 63.17 97.29
C ALA A 246 47.69 64.41 97.58
N CYS A 247 46.52 64.51 96.95
CA CYS A 247 45.58 65.62 97.15
C CYS A 247 44.55 65.41 98.28
N GLY A 248 43.76 66.44 98.56
CA GLY A 248 42.66 66.41 99.51
C GLY A 248 41.47 65.57 99.07
N GLU A 249 40.84 64.88 100.04
CA GLU A 249 39.54 64.20 99.87
C GLU A 249 38.45 64.95 99.07
N PRO A 250 38.22 66.28 99.25
CA PRO A 250 37.17 66.97 98.47
C PRO A 250 37.48 67.08 96.96
N ASP A 251 38.75 66.98 96.56
CA ASP A 251 39.18 67.14 95.17
C ASP A 251 39.24 65.81 94.40
N LYS A 252 39.42 64.66 95.08
CA LYS A 252 39.49 63.32 94.45
C LYS A 252 38.31 62.99 93.52
N PRO A 253 37.04 63.34 93.83
CA PRO A 253 35.93 63.11 92.93
C PRO A 253 36.04 63.86 91.58
N VAL A 254 36.81 64.95 91.52
CA VAL A 254 37.02 65.73 90.30
C VAL A 254 37.96 64.98 89.35
N ILE A 255 39.10 64.49 89.85
CA ILE A 255 40.03 63.64 89.10
C ILE A 255 39.29 62.40 88.60
N LYS A 256 38.61 61.68 89.50
CA LYS A 256 37.88 60.47 89.14
C LYS A 256 36.84 60.71 88.04
N LYS A 257 36.02 61.76 88.15
CA LYS A 257 35.05 62.11 87.11
C LYS A 257 35.74 62.35 85.76
N SER A 258 36.89 63.02 85.76
CA SER A 258 37.67 63.30 84.54
C SER A 258 38.19 62.02 83.87
N ILE A 259 38.58 61.02 84.68
CA ILE A 259 39.00 59.69 84.20
C ILE A 259 37.78 58.88 83.72
N ASP A 260 36.67 58.88 84.46
CA ASP A 260 35.44 58.20 84.06
C ASP A 260 34.89 58.74 82.72
N GLU A 261 34.99 60.06 82.48
CA GLU A 261 34.61 60.70 81.20
C GLU A 261 35.59 60.38 80.06
N LEU A 262 36.90 60.34 80.33
CA LEU A 262 37.93 59.93 79.37
C LEU A 262 37.78 58.46 78.95
N ASN A 263 37.62 57.56 79.92
CA ASN A 263 37.33 56.13 79.69
C ASN A 263 36.08 55.97 78.82
N THR A 264 35.01 56.74 79.12
CA THR A 264 33.77 56.72 78.32
C THR A 264 34.02 57.17 76.88
N ALA A 265 34.90 58.15 76.64
CA ALA A 265 35.24 58.57 75.28
C ALA A 265 36.00 57.47 74.51
N PHE A 266 37.00 56.85 75.15
CA PHE A 266 37.78 55.75 74.60
C PHE A 266 36.92 54.50 74.29
N ASP A 267 36.07 54.08 75.23
CA ASP A 267 35.14 52.95 75.04
C ASP A 267 34.23 53.16 73.82
N ASN A 268 33.73 54.39 73.60
CA ASN A 268 32.91 54.71 72.45
C ASN A 268 33.70 54.73 71.13
N LEU A 269 34.95 55.19 71.13
CA LEU A 269 35.85 55.09 69.96
C LEU A 269 36.12 53.62 69.59
N ASN A 270 36.55 52.83 70.56
CA ASN A 270 36.87 51.40 70.42
C ASN A 270 35.63 50.58 69.99
N LYS A 271 34.44 50.91 70.52
CA LYS A 271 33.17 50.34 70.07
C LYS A 271 32.84 50.70 68.62
N ASN A 272 32.92 51.97 68.23
CA ASN A 272 32.61 52.41 66.87
C ASN A 272 33.55 51.74 65.84
N TRP A 273 34.82 51.53 66.21
CA TRP A 273 35.80 50.81 65.39
C TRP A 273 35.43 49.34 65.21
N LYS A 274 35.04 48.64 66.28
CA LYS A 274 34.53 47.25 66.19
C LYS A 274 33.26 47.14 65.33
N GLU A 275 32.29 48.03 65.53
CA GLU A 275 31.07 48.12 64.70
C GLU A 275 31.36 48.54 63.24
N ARG A 276 32.55 49.06 62.93
CA ARG A 276 33.03 49.28 61.56
C ARG A 276 33.67 48.01 60.98
N MET A 277 34.53 47.32 61.74
CA MET A 277 35.16 46.07 61.31
C MET A 277 34.13 44.95 61.06
N GLU A 278 33.13 44.78 61.93
CA GLU A 278 32.06 43.80 61.74
C GLU A 278 31.24 44.06 60.46
N ARG A 279 30.92 45.33 60.16
CA ARG A 279 30.22 45.71 58.91
C ARG A 279 31.05 45.46 57.66
N LEU A 280 32.37 45.67 57.72
CA LEU A 280 33.27 45.39 56.61
C LEU A 280 33.41 43.88 56.37
N GLU A 281 33.45 43.05 57.42
CA GLU A 281 33.49 41.59 57.30
C GLU A 281 32.18 41.03 56.73
N GLU A 282 31.01 41.54 57.17
CA GLU A 282 29.72 41.20 56.55
C GLU A 282 29.65 41.61 55.07
N ALA A 283 30.19 42.77 54.71
CA ALA A 283 30.25 43.24 53.33
C ALA A 283 31.18 42.38 52.47
N MET A 284 32.38 42.06 52.98
CA MET A 284 33.36 41.16 52.36
C MET A 284 32.72 39.79 52.06
N GLN A 285 32.11 39.17 53.06
CA GLN A 285 31.45 37.89 52.90
C GLN A 285 30.28 37.95 51.90
N SER A 286 29.52 39.05 51.87
CA SER A 286 28.44 39.26 50.89
C SER A 286 28.99 39.42 49.46
N ALA A 287 30.06 40.19 49.28
CA ALA A 287 30.68 40.48 47.98
C ALA A 287 31.35 39.24 47.38
N VAL A 288 32.12 38.50 48.19
CA VAL A 288 32.78 37.25 47.74
C VAL A 288 31.75 36.19 47.36
N GLN A 289 30.69 36.00 48.16
CA GLN A 289 29.62 35.03 47.81
C GLN A 289 28.88 35.39 46.52
N PHE A 290 28.77 36.68 46.18
CA PHE A 290 28.20 37.10 44.91
C PHE A 290 29.16 36.87 43.75
N GLN A 291 30.44 37.26 43.88
CA GLN A 291 31.45 37.07 42.82
C GLN A 291 31.72 35.58 42.53
N ASP A 292 31.87 34.75 43.56
CA ASP A 292 32.02 33.28 43.41
C ASP A 292 30.80 32.67 42.71
N GLY A 293 29.58 33.11 43.08
CA GLY A 293 28.34 32.66 42.46
C GLY A 293 28.18 33.13 41.00
N LEU A 294 28.60 34.36 40.71
CA LEU A 294 28.60 34.97 39.38
C LEU A 294 29.56 34.24 38.44
N GLN A 295 30.82 34.07 38.84
CA GLN A 295 31.82 33.32 38.06
C GLN A 295 31.37 31.86 37.86
N GLY A 296 30.88 31.20 38.92
CA GLY A 296 30.36 29.85 38.81
C GLY A 296 29.20 29.72 37.81
N MET A 297 28.30 30.70 37.75
CA MET A 297 27.23 30.72 36.76
C MET A 297 27.73 30.98 35.33
N PHE A 298 28.73 31.85 35.12
CA PHE A 298 29.38 32.00 33.81
C PHE A 298 30.02 30.69 33.34
N ASP A 299 30.81 30.03 34.21
CA ASP A 299 31.45 28.74 33.92
C ASP A 299 30.40 27.67 33.56
N TRP A 300 29.29 27.60 34.29
CA TRP A 300 28.20 26.67 34.00
C TRP A 300 27.49 26.97 32.68
N VAL A 301 27.29 28.23 32.32
CA VAL A 301 26.67 28.61 31.03
C VAL A 301 27.58 28.24 29.86
N ASP A 302 28.89 28.51 29.92
CA ASP A 302 29.85 28.07 28.88
C ASP A 302 29.87 26.53 28.74
N ILE A 303 29.85 25.80 29.85
CA ILE A 303 29.76 24.32 29.84
C ILE A 303 28.45 23.84 29.21
N LEU A 304 27.31 24.49 29.46
CA LEU A 304 26.03 24.12 28.85
C LEU A 304 25.93 24.54 27.37
N GLU A 305 26.43 25.72 26.98
CA GLU A 305 26.52 26.13 25.58
C GLU A 305 27.44 25.17 24.80
N GLY A 306 28.61 24.85 25.33
CA GLY A 306 29.53 23.87 24.75
C GLY A 306 28.91 22.47 24.64
N LYS A 307 28.14 22.02 25.65
CA LYS A 307 27.37 20.76 25.57
C LYS A 307 26.34 20.82 24.43
N ILE A 308 25.47 21.83 24.36
CA ILE A 308 24.37 21.85 23.38
C ILE A 308 24.87 22.05 21.94
N ASP A 309 25.90 22.88 21.73
CA ASP A 309 26.51 23.07 20.42
C ASP A 309 27.36 21.85 19.98
N SER A 310 27.75 20.98 20.91
CA SER A 310 28.38 19.68 20.61
C SER A 310 27.38 18.54 20.32
N MET A 311 26.07 18.75 20.50
CA MET A 311 25.07 17.71 20.24
C MET A 311 25.04 17.32 18.76
N SER A 312 24.82 16.03 18.50
CA SER A 312 24.73 15.49 17.14
C SER A 312 23.59 16.11 16.33
N PRO A 313 23.73 16.23 14.99
CA PRO A 313 22.62 16.59 14.09
C PRO A 313 21.38 15.74 14.35
N VAL A 314 20.20 16.26 14.01
CA VAL A 314 18.94 15.52 14.22
C VAL A 314 19.00 14.18 13.48
N GLY A 315 18.72 13.09 14.19
CA GLY A 315 18.73 11.74 13.64
C GLY A 315 17.74 11.54 12.51
N THR A 316 17.96 10.52 11.67
CA THR A 316 17.17 10.31 10.44
C THR A 316 16.34 9.04 10.43
N ASP A 317 16.32 8.34 11.57
CA ASP A 317 15.33 7.33 11.91
C ASP A 317 14.56 7.70 13.19
N LEU A 318 13.40 7.07 13.36
CA LEU A 318 12.47 7.39 14.45
C LEU A 318 12.99 7.00 15.85
N GLU A 319 13.95 6.08 15.97
CA GLU A 319 14.51 5.66 17.25
C GLU A 319 15.64 6.61 17.70
N THR A 320 16.54 7.01 16.80
CA THR A 320 17.58 8.00 17.10
C THR A 320 16.99 9.35 17.50
N VAL A 321 15.92 9.82 16.85
CA VAL A 321 15.24 11.07 17.26
C VAL A 321 14.55 10.93 18.63
N LYS A 322 13.96 9.78 18.97
CA LYS A 322 13.46 9.54 20.34
C LYS A 322 14.59 9.59 21.37
N GLN A 323 15.73 8.97 21.06
CA GLN A 323 16.89 8.95 21.94
C GLN A 323 17.44 10.37 22.18
N GLN A 324 17.59 11.18 21.13
CA GLN A 324 17.95 12.60 21.25
C GLN A 324 16.91 13.42 22.03
N ILE A 325 15.62 13.07 21.97
CA ILE A 325 14.55 13.69 22.78
C ILE A 325 14.65 13.28 24.27
N VAL A 326 15.20 12.10 24.59
CA VAL A 326 15.51 11.71 25.98
C VAL A 326 16.74 12.49 26.47
N GLU A 327 17.81 12.53 25.69
CA GLU A 327 19.04 13.27 25.99
C GLU A 327 18.75 14.78 26.21
N LEU A 328 17.90 15.40 25.38
CA LEU A 328 17.50 16.80 25.59
C LEU A 328 16.64 17.00 26.85
N LYS A 329 15.88 15.99 27.31
CA LYS A 329 15.13 16.07 28.58
C LYS A 329 16.07 15.96 29.78
N GLU A 330 17.09 15.14 29.70
CA GLU A 330 18.15 15.04 30.73
C GLU A 330 18.95 16.36 30.77
N PHE A 331 19.33 16.92 29.62
CA PHE A 331 19.94 18.25 29.51
C PHE A 331 19.04 19.36 30.08
N LYS A 332 17.73 19.36 29.77
CA LYS A 332 16.78 20.30 30.38
C LYS A 332 16.68 20.15 31.91
N ALA A 333 16.84 18.95 32.45
CA ALA A 333 16.85 18.75 33.90
C ALA A 333 18.10 19.35 34.56
N GLU A 334 19.28 19.27 33.92
CA GLU A 334 20.47 20.00 34.37
C GLU A 334 20.24 21.53 34.33
N ALA A 335 19.71 22.05 33.21
CA ALA A 335 19.45 23.48 33.04
C ALA A 335 18.44 24.03 34.06
N TYR A 336 17.32 23.35 34.31
CA TYR A 336 16.36 23.76 35.34
C TYR A 336 16.95 23.73 36.76
N GLN A 337 17.89 22.82 37.05
CA GLN A 337 18.57 22.79 38.36
C GLN A 337 19.51 23.99 38.54
N LEU A 338 20.16 24.45 37.46
CA LEU A 338 20.98 25.65 37.46
C LEU A 338 20.15 26.95 37.46
N GLN A 339 18.92 26.92 36.94
CA GLN A 339 18.00 28.07 37.04
C GLN A 339 17.68 28.46 38.50
N ILE A 340 17.69 27.51 39.43
CA ILE A 340 17.51 27.77 40.87
C ILE A 340 18.71 28.53 41.45
N GLU A 341 19.93 28.22 41.00
CA GLU A 341 21.14 28.96 41.37
C GLU A 341 21.17 30.36 40.72
N MET A 342 20.64 30.51 39.50
CA MET A 342 20.46 31.81 38.83
C MET A 342 19.44 32.71 39.57
N GLU A 343 18.32 32.16 40.06
CA GLU A 343 17.36 32.90 40.91
C GLU A 343 17.97 33.32 42.25
N LYS A 344 18.78 32.44 42.86
CA LYS A 344 19.52 32.72 44.10
C LYS A 344 20.58 33.81 43.89
N LEU A 345 21.32 33.78 42.79
CA LEU A 345 22.28 34.83 42.41
C LEU A 345 21.57 36.16 42.13
N ASN A 346 20.41 36.15 41.46
CA ASN A 346 19.55 37.32 41.30
C ASN A 346 19.17 37.92 42.66
N HIS A 347 18.82 37.09 43.63
CA HIS A 347 18.49 37.56 44.98
C HIS A 347 19.71 38.15 45.71
N GLN A 348 20.91 37.57 45.56
CA GLN A 348 22.15 38.13 46.11
C GLN A 348 22.47 39.50 45.49
N ALA A 349 22.37 39.65 44.16
CA ALA A 349 22.53 40.93 43.47
C ALA A 349 21.52 41.97 43.99
N GLU A 350 20.24 41.60 44.14
CA GLU A 350 19.19 42.46 44.71
C GLU A 350 19.40 42.84 46.18
N LEU A 351 20.18 42.07 46.96
CA LEU A 351 20.51 42.38 48.35
C LEU A 351 21.70 43.34 48.42
N LEU A 352 22.73 43.13 47.59
CA LEU A 352 23.86 44.05 47.47
C LEU A 352 23.41 45.42 46.94
N LEU A 353 22.62 45.47 45.86
CA LEU A 353 22.08 46.72 45.29
C LEU A 353 21.19 47.54 46.24
N LYS A 354 20.73 46.96 47.35
CA LYS A 354 20.01 47.68 48.43
C LYS A 354 20.95 48.27 49.50
N LYS A 355 22.19 47.80 49.60
CA LYS A 355 23.24 48.35 50.47
C LYS A 355 24.03 49.47 49.78
N VAL A 356 24.17 49.40 48.45
CA VAL A 356 24.92 50.40 47.65
C VAL A 356 24.27 51.78 47.69
N VAL A 357 25.09 52.80 47.99
CA VAL A 357 24.70 54.23 47.94
C VAL A 357 25.09 54.86 46.60
N GLU A 358 26.38 54.77 46.23
CA GLU A 358 26.96 55.33 45.00
C GLU A 358 26.41 54.68 43.72
N GLU A 359 26.34 55.41 42.60
CA GLU A 359 25.82 54.85 41.34
C GLU A 359 26.84 53.97 40.61
N ASP A 360 28.14 54.27 40.68
CA ASP A 360 29.17 53.50 39.97
C ASP A 360 29.28 52.07 40.52
N ASP A 361 29.18 51.88 41.84
CA ASP A 361 29.09 50.56 42.50
C ASP A 361 27.89 49.72 42.04
N LYS A 362 26.79 50.35 41.58
CA LYS A 362 25.63 49.62 41.05
C LYS A 362 25.94 49.00 39.69
N HIS A 363 26.77 49.65 38.88
CA HIS A 363 27.18 49.13 37.57
C HIS A 363 28.11 47.91 37.73
N ALA A 364 29.00 47.92 38.73
CA ALA A 364 29.85 46.77 39.07
C ALA A 364 29.07 45.48 39.38
N ILE A 365 27.83 45.59 39.87
CA ILE A 365 26.91 44.45 40.05
C ILE A 365 26.02 44.24 38.81
N GLN A 366 25.47 45.31 38.23
CA GLN A 366 24.44 45.21 37.18
C GLN A 366 24.98 44.79 35.82
N ASP A 367 26.14 45.30 35.39
CA ASP A 367 26.64 45.03 34.03
C ASP A 367 27.03 43.56 33.84
N PRO A 368 27.86 42.93 34.70
CA PRO A 368 28.19 41.50 34.57
C PRO A 368 26.97 40.61 34.73
N PHE A 369 26.03 40.98 35.61
CA PHE A 369 24.83 40.20 35.85
C PHE A 369 23.78 40.34 34.72
N THR A 370 23.82 41.45 33.96
CA THR A 370 23.03 41.64 32.74
C THR A 370 23.63 40.88 31.56
N GLU A 371 24.96 40.82 31.46
CA GLU A 371 25.65 39.96 30.50
C GLU A 371 25.33 38.48 30.73
N LEU A 372 25.42 38.00 31.98
CA LEU A 372 25.04 36.63 32.35
C LEU A 372 23.58 36.30 32.00
N LYS A 373 22.64 37.25 32.22
CA LYS A 373 21.24 37.08 31.80
C LYS A 373 21.08 36.94 30.29
N LEU A 374 21.81 37.74 29.50
CA LEU A 374 21.75 37.65 28.04
C LEU A 374 22.33 36.33 27.50
N LEU A 375 23.39 35.80 28.14
CA LEU A 375 23.90 34.46 27.81
C LEU A 375 22.91 33.36 28.22
N TRP A 376 22.24 33.49 29.37
CA TRP A 376 21.21 32.55 29.82
C TRP A 376 20.00 32.52 28.89
N ASP A 377 19.51 33.69 28.44
CA ASP A 377 18.38 33.79 27.50
C ASP A 377 18.74 33.18 26.12
N ASN A 378 19.98 33.36 25.64
CA ASN A 378 20.51 32.71 24.43
C ASN A 378 20.58 31.18 24.59
N LEU A 379 21.01 30.67 25.76
CA LEU A 379 21.01 29.24 26.05
C LEU A 379 19.59 28.64 26.05
N ASP A 380 18.58 29.32 26.63
CA ASP A 380 17.19 28.85 26.52
C ASP A 380 16.67 28.90 25.07
N GLU A 381 17.03 29.93 24.28
CA GLU A 381 16.68 29.97 22.85
C GLU A 381 17.32 28.80 22.09
N LYS A 382 18.60 28.47 22.34
CA LYS A 382 19.26 27.28 21.77
C LYS A 382 18.53 25.98 22.16
N ILE A 383 18.15 25.85 23.43
CA ILE A 383 17.41 24.71 23.97
C ILE A 383 16.04 24.55 23.29
N VAL A 384 15.27 25.64 23.17
CA VAL A 384 13.94 25.65 22.52
C VAL A 384 14.06 25.37 21.02
N ASN A 385 15.04 25.98 20.34
CA ASN A 385 15.33 25.71 18.93
C ASN A 385 15.75 24.26 18.68
N ARG A 386 16.51 23.64 19.59
CA ARG A 386 16.87 22.21 19.53
C ARG A 386 15.65 21.32 19.80
N GLN A 387 14.76 21.69 20.72
CA GLN A 387 13.51 20.96 20.98
C GLN A 387 12.61 20.95 19.75
N HIS A 388 12.29 22.12 19.16
CA HIS A 388 11.42 22.20 17.99
C HIS A 388 11.97 21.38 16.81
N LYS A 389 13.28 21.46 16.53
CA LYS A 389 13.93 20.67 15.46
C LYS A 389 13.77 19.15 15.65
N LEU A 390 13.79 18.65 16.89
CA LEU A 390 13.56 17.24 17.18
C LEU A 390 12.07 16.86 17.10
N GLU A 391 11.17 17.73 17.53
CA GLU A 391 9.71 17.49 17.48
C GLU A 391 9.16 17.52 16.04
N ASP A 392 9.60 18.48 15.22
CA ASP A 392 9.29 18.55 13.79
C ASP A 392 9.83 17.32 13.04
N ALA A 393 11.06 16.90 13.32
CA ALA A 393 11.64 15.69 12.72
C ALA A 393 10.91 14.42 13.15
N LEU A 394 10.53 14.29 14.43
CA LEU A 394 9.73 13.16 14.92
C LEU A 394 8.37 13.07 14.21
N LEU A 395 7.72 14.22 13.97
CA LEU A 395 6.47 14.30 13.22
C LEU A 395 6.66 13.95 11.75
N ALA A 396 7.70 14.48 11.09
CA ALA A 396 8.00 14.22 9.70
C ALA A 396 8.36 12.74 9.44
N LEU A 397 9.23 12.16 10.29
CA LEU A 397 9.59 10.74 10.24
C LEU A 397 8.38 9.83 10.51
N GLY A 398 7.51 10.20 11.45
CA GLY A 398 6.27 9.47 11.73
C GLY A 398 5.31 9.46 10.53
N GLN A 399 5.15 10.60 9.85
CA GLN A 399 4.33 10.71 8.64
C GLN A 399 4.95 9.95 7.45
N PHE A 400 6.26 10.09 7.24
CA PHE A 400 7.01 9.38 6.21
C PHE A 400 6.92 7.86 6.38
N GLN A 401 7.20 7.35 7.58
CA GLN A 401 7.16 5.91 7.86
C GLN A 401 5.73 5.35 7.71
N HIS A 402 4.70 6.08 8.13
CA HIS A 402 3.31 5.66 7.93
C HIS A 402 2.93 5.57 6.45
N ALA A 403 3.27 6.59 5.65
CA ALA A 403 3.02 6.61 4.21
C ALA A 403 3.83 5.53 3.46
N LEU A 404 5.07 5.27 3.90
CA LEU A 404 5.91 4.19 3.38
C LEU A 404 5.30 2.81 3.66
N ASP A 405 4.83 2.55 4.88
CA ASP A 405 4.24 1.26 5.25
C ASP A 405 2.86 1.02 4.61
N GLU A 406 2.02 2.05 4.47
CA GLU A 406 0.77 1.97 3.70
C GLU A 406 1.05 1.66 2.23
N LEU A 407 2.00 2.37 1.61
CA LEU A 407 2.40 2.16 0.23
C LEU A 407 3.00 0.76 0.02
N LEU A 408 3.91 0.30 0.88
CA LEU A 408 4.48 -1.05 0.81
C LEU A 408 3.41 -2.15 0.98
N THR A 409 2.36 -1.90 1.78
CA THR A 409 1.21 -2.80 1.95
C THR A 409 0.38 -2.86 0.67
N TRP A 410 0.01 -1.71 0.09
CA TRP A 410 -0.70 -1.62 -1.19
C TRP A 410 0.10 -2.26 -2.35
N MET A 411 1.42 -2.03 -2.40
CA MET A 411 2.30 -2.63 -3.41
C MET A 411 2.32 -4.15 -3.31
N THR A 412 2.33 -4.71 -2.10
CA THR A 412 2.33 -6.16 -1.89
C THR A 412 1.01 -6.76 -2.37
N HIS A 413 -0.12 -6.17 -1.99
CA HIS A 413 -1.44 -6.61 -2.47
C HIS A 413 -1.58 -6.47 -4.00
N THR A 414 -1.04 -5.41 -4.59
CA THR A 414 -1.06 -5.18 -6.04
C THR A 414 -0.15 -6.15 -6.79
N GLU A 415 1.03 -6.47 -6.25
CA GLU A 415 1.90 -7.53 -6.78
C GLU A 415 1.22 -8.90 -6.74
N GLU A 416 0.53 -9.25 -5.64
CA GLU A 416 -0.29 -10.46 -5.53
C GLU A 416 -1.41 -10.46 -6.58
N LEU A 417 -2.22 -9.41 -6.66
CA LEU A 417 -3.28 -9.24 -7.67
C LEU A 417 -2.78 -9.28 -9.12
N LEU A 418 -1.52 -8.94 -9.39
CA LEU A 418 -0.88 -9.07 -10.71
C LEU A 418 -0.29 -10.48 -10.93
N ASN A 419 0.14 -11.18 -9.88
CA ASN A 419 0.66 -12.55 -9.94
C ASN A 419 -0.44 -13.60 -10.11
N GLU A 420 -1.61 -13.40 -9.48
CA GLU A 420 -2.74 -14.33 -9.51
C GLU A 420 -3.55 -14.31 -10.81
N GLN A 421 -3.25 -13.39 -11.75
CA GLN A 421 -4.05 -13.23 -12.97
C GLN A 421 -3.85 -14.40 -13.93
N LYS A 422 -4.77 -15.37 -13.87
CA LYS A 422 -4.88 -16.48 -14.83
C LYS A 422 -4.88 -15.95 -16.28
N LYS A 423 -4.33 -16.75 -17.21
CA LYS A 423 -4.47 -16.48 -18.64
C LYS A 423 -5.94 -16.57 -19.03
N THR A 424 -6.39 -15.63 -19.84
CA THR A 424 -7.75 -15.56 -20.40
C THR A 424 -7.63 -15.61 -21.91
N THR A 425 -8.14 -16.67 -22.51
CA THR A 425 -8.22 -16.87 -23.98
C THR A 425 -9.55 -17.55 -24.28
N GLY A 426 -10.01 -17.50 -25.54
CA GLY A 426 -11.30 -18.08 -25.91
C GLY A 426 -12.37 -17.04 -26.25
N ASP A 427 -13.47 -17.02 -25.51
CA ASP A 427 -14.57 -16.04 -25.66
C ASP A 427 -14.08 -14.57 -25.61
N PRO A 428 -14.31 -13.77 -26.66
CA PRO A 428 -14.02 -12.33 -26.66
C PRO A 428 -14.63 -11.57 -25.49
N LYS A 429 -15.85 -11.92 -25.04
CA LYS A 429 -16.55 -11.17 -23.98
C LYS A 429 -15.93 -11.42 -22.60
N ALA A 430 -15.48 -12.65 -22.32
CA ALA A 430 -14.69 -12.95 -21.13
C ALA A 430 -13.39 -12.14 -21.11
N ILE A 431 -12.71 -11.98 -22.26
CA ILE A 431 -11.48 -11.17 -22.36
C ILE A 431 -11.79 -9.67 -22.20
N GLU A 432 -12.88 -9.16 -22.77
CA GLU A 432 -13.36 -7.78 -22.57
C GLU A 432 -13.68 -7.48 -21.09
N ILE A 433 -14.25 -8.45 -20.36
CA ILE A 433 -14.51 -8.32 -18.92
C ILE A 433 -13.21 -8.27 -18.12
N GLU A 434 -12.21 -9.09 -18.46
CA GLU A 434 -10.89 -9.03 -17.81
C GLU A 434 -10.12 -7.75 -18.15
N LEU A 435 -10.24 -7.22 -19.38
CA LEU A 435 -9.73 -5.89 -19.75
C LEU A 435 -10.38 -4.80 -18.90
N ALA A 436 -11.71 -4.85 -18.70
CA ALA A 436 -12.41 -3.87 -17.88
C ALA A 436 -11.97 -3.91 -16.41
N LYS A 437 -11.76 -5.11 -15.83
CA LYS A 437 -11.18 -5.28 -14.48
C LYS A 437 -9.75 -4.74 -14.43
N HIS A 438 -8.92 -5.11 -15.40
CA HIS A 438 -7.53 -4.70 -15.48
C HIS A 438 -7.38 -3.18 -15.61
N HIS A 439 -8.26 -2.53 -16.37
CA HIS A 439 -8.32 -1.07 -16.49
C HIS A 439 -8.67 -0.37 -15.16
N VAL A 440 -9.47 -1.00 -14.28
CA VAL A 440 -9.68 -0.48 -12.91
C VAL A 440 -8.40 -0.54 -12.09
N LEU A 441 -7.70 -1.69 -12.11
CA LEU A 441 -6.40 -1.85 -11.44
C LEU A 441 -5.33 -0.88 -12.00
N GLN A 442 -5.30 -0.67 -13.31
CA GLN A 442 -4.38 0.28 -13.95
C GLN A 442 -4.65 1.73 -13.50
N ASN A 443 -5.91 2.13 -13.30
CA ASN A 443 -6.24 3.44 -12.74
C ASN A 443 -5.87 3.57 -11.26
N ASP A 444 -6.00 2.49 -10.48
CA ASP A 444 -5.59 2.44 -9.07
C ASP A 444 -4.05 2.62 -8.94
N VAL A 445 -3.30 1.85 -9.74
CA VAL A 445 -1.84 2.04 -9.90
C VAL A 445 -1.52 3.49 -10.29
N LEU A 446 -2.17 4.05 -11.30
CA LEU A 446 -1.90 5.43 -11.72
C LEU A 446 -2.25 6.48 -10.65
N ALA A 447 -3.22 6.23 -9.76
CA ALA A 447 -3.55 7.11 -8.64
C ALA A 447 -2.46 7.09 -7.55
N HIS A 448 -1.86 5.94 -7.27
CA HIS A 448 -0.76 5.82 -6.31
C HIS A 448 0.57 6.43 -6.78
N LYS A 449 0.70 6.81 -8.05
CA LYS A 449 1.91 7.43 -8.61
C LYS A 449 2.38 8.64 -7.80
N THR A 450 1.49 9.57 -7.47
CA THR A 450 1.86 10.78 -6.71
C THR A 450 2.28 10.47 -5.28
N THR A 451 1.78 9.37 -4.69
CA THR A 451 2.21 8.89 -3.36
C THR A 451 3.62 8.30 -3.43
N VAL A 452 3.94 7.53 -4.48
CA VAL A 452 5.29 7.01 -4.74
C VAL A 452 6.30 8.15 -4.96
N GLU A 453 5.91 9.18 -5.72
CA GLU A 453 6.74 10.37 -5.94
C GLU A 453 6.95 11.16 -4.64
N ALA A 454 5.91 11.38 -3.83
CA ALA A 454 6.01 12.09 -2.55
C ALA A 454 6.85 11.34 -1.50
N VAL A 455 6.67 10.01 -1.37
CA VAL A 455 7.48 9.17 -0.47
C VAL A 455 8.94 9.13 -0.92
N ASN A 456 9.22 9.08 -2.22
CA ASN A 456 10.61 9.20 -2.70
C ASN A 456 11.21 10.58 -2.43
N ILE A 457 10.48 11.69 -2.59
CA ILE A 457 11.01 13.03 -2.28
C ILE A 457 11.33 13.13 -0.79
N ALA A 458 10.35 12.91 0.10
CA ALA A 458 10.56 13.00 1.54
C ALA A 458 11.64 12.03 2.05
N GLY A 459 11.74 10.84 1.44
CA GLY A 459 12.81 9.89 1.75
C GLY A 459 14.21 10.34 1.30
N ASN A 460 14.33 11.04 0.17
CA ASN A 460 15.61 11.62 -0.26
C ASN A 460 15.96 12.88 0.55
N ASP A 461 15.00 13.74 0.90
CA ASP A 461 15.21 14.89 1.78
C ASP A 461 15.78 14.43 3.14
N LEU A 462 15.22 13.35 3.70
CA LEU A 462 15.75 12.68 4.89
C LEU A 462 17.19 12.15 4.67
N ILE A 463 17.47 11.51 3.52
CA ILE A 463 18.83 11.06 3.19
C ILE A 463 19.82 12.23 3.09
N GLU A 464 19.46 13.37 2.50
CA GLU A 464 20.34 14.55 2.44
C GLU A 464 20.62 15.16 3.82
N SER A 465 19.68 15.02 4.77
CA SER A 465 19.89 15.39 6.18
C SER A 465 20.68 14.35 7.01
N SER A 466 20.98 13.18 6.43
CA SER A 466 21.56 12.02 7.13
C SER A 466 23.03 11.78 6.83
N ALA A 467 23.69 10.95 7.64
CA ALA A 467 25.00 10.36 7.30
C ALA A 467 25.15 8.96 7.89
N GLY A 468 25.96 8.11 7.25
CA GLY A 468 26.35 6.80 7.78
C GLY A 468 25.37 5.67 7.45
N GLU A 469 25.10 4.80 8.42
CA GLU A 469 24.40 3.53 8.21
C GLU A 469 22.87 3.69 8.08
N GLU A 470 22.28 4.65 8.80
CA GLU A 470 20.86 5.05 8.66
C GLU A 470 20.54 5.46 7.22
N ALA A 471 21.37 6.36 6.67
CA ALA A 471 21.30 6.86 5.30
C ALA A 471 21.23 5.71 4.27
N SER A 472 22.17 4.77 4.40
CA SER A 472 22.29 3.59 3.53
C SER A 472 21.07 2.67 3.68
N ASN A 473 20.59 2.43 4.89
CA ASN A 473 19.42 1.59 5.14
C ASN A 473 18.12 2.22 4.57
N LEU A 474 17.97 3.54 4.65
CA LEU A 474 16.85 4.27 4.04
C LEU A 474 16.96 4.25 2.50
N GLN A 475 18.14 4.51 1.95
CA GLN A 475 18.40 4.45 0.51
C GLN A 475 18.08 3.08 -0.09
N ASN A 476 18.47 1.99 0.59
CA ASN A 476 18.15 0.62 0.18
C ASN A 476 16.63 0.34 0.21
N LYS A 477 15.88 0.91 1.16
CA LYS A 477 14.40 0.81 1.17
C LYS A 477 13.77 1.54 -0.02
N LEU A 478 14.21 2.76 -0.32
CA LEU A 478 13.67 3.56 -1.43
C LEU A 478 13.99 2.96 -2.79
N GLU A 479 15.21 2.46 -3.00
CA GLU A 479 15.58 1.79 -4.26
C GLU A 479 14.82 0.47 -4.44
N SER A 480 14.61 -0.30 -3.36
CA SER A 480 13.72 -1.49 -3.37
C SER A 480 12.28 -1.13 -3.73
N LEU A 481 11.73 -0.05 -3.14
CA LEU A 481 10.40 0.47 -3.46
C LEU A 481 10.31 0.90 -4.94
N LYS A 482 11.30 1.63 -5.44
CA LYS A 482 11.38 2.05 -6.85
C LYS A 482 11.41 0.86 -7.81
N GLN A 483 12.21 -0.17 -7.52
CA GLN A 483 12.26 -1.40 -8.33
C GLN A 483 10.94 -2.18 -8.30
N ARG A 484 10.25 -2.26 -7.15
CA ARG A 484 8.89 -2.84 -7.07
C ARG A 484 7.88 -2.03 -7.88
N TRP A 485 7.96 -0.71 -7.83
CA TRP A 485 7.07 0.20 -8.57
C TRP A 485 7.24 0.06 -10.09
N GLU A 486 8.47 0.10 -10.60
CA GLU A 486 8.79 -0.13 -12.01
C GLU A 486 8.28 -1.50 -12.50
N LYS A 487 8.40 -2.53 -11.67
CA LYS A 487 7.90 -3.90 -11.91
C LYS A 487 6.38 -4.02 -11.86
N ILE A 488 5.68 -3.24 -11.02
CA ILE A 488 4.21 -3.14 -11.01
C ILE A 488 3.74 -2.48 -12.32
N LEU A 489 4.38 -1.40 -12.75
CA LEU A 489 4.08 -0.73 -14.02
C LEU A 489 4.33 -1.67 -15.22
N GLU A 490 5.48 -2.34 -15.27
CA GLU A 490 5.83 -3.31 -16.32
C GLU A 490 4.79 -4.44 -16.38
N LYS A 491 4.48 -5.10 -15.26
CA LYS A 491 3.50 -6.19 -15.22
C LYS A 491 2.10 -5.74 -15.59
N THR A 492 1.70 -4.54 -15.17
CA THR A 492 0.39 -3.98 -15.52
C THR A 492 0.29 -3.80 -17.03
N GLU A 493 1.24 -3.08 -17.65
CA GLU A 493 1.24 -2.85 -19.09
C GLU A 493 1.43 -4.15 -19.90
N GLN A 494 2.28 -5.07 -19.44
CA GLN A 494 2.45 -6.39 -20.06
C GLN A 494 1.14 -7.20 -20.04
N ARG A 495 0.40 -7.19 -18.93
CA ARG A 495 -0.91 -7.87 -18.81
C ARG A 495 -1.96 -7.23 -19.71
N ARG A 496 -1.97 -5.89 -19.83
CA ARG A 496 -2.83 -5.15 -20.78
C ARG A 496 -2.57 -5.62 -22.23
N GLN A 497 -1.31 -5.63 -22.65
CA GLN A 497 -0.89 -6.08 -23.99
C GLN A 497 -1.22 -7.56 -24.26
N GLN A 498 -1.08 -8.43 -23.25
CA GLN A 498 -1.48 -9.85 -23.35
C GLN A 498 -2.98 -9.99 -23.60
N LEU A 499 -3.81 -9.23 -22.88
CA LEU A 499 -5.26 -9.27 -23.03
C LEU A 499 -5.73 -8.66 -24.36
N ASP A 500 -5.15 -7.54 -24.81
CA ASP A 500 -5.42 -6.97 -26.14
C ASP A 500 -5.10 -7.97 -27.28
N SER A 501 -3.94 -8.62 -27.19
CA SER A 501 -3.50 -9.63 -28.16
C SER A 501 -4.40 -10.87 -28.15
N ALA A 502 -4.81 -11.33 -26.96
CA ALA A 502 -5.78 -12.42 -26.82
C ALA A 502 -7.15 -12.06 -27.41
N LEU A 503 -7.64 -10.83 -27.19
CA LEU A 503 -8.91 -10.35 -27.74
C LEU A 503 -8.88 -10.31 -29.27
N LEU A 504 -7.81 -9.77 -29.85
CA LEU A 504 -7.64 -9.71 -31.31
C LEU A 504 -7.60 -11.11 -31.94
N GLN A 505 -6.89 -12.06 -31.32
CA GLN A 505 -6.85 -13.45 -31.77
C GLN A 505 -8.21 -14.14 -31.64
N ALA A 506 -8.93 -13.91 -30.54
CA ALA A 506 -10.26 -14.45 -30.27
C ALA A 506 -11.31 -13.92 -31.26
N GLN A 507 -11.36 -12.60 -31.48
CA GLN A 507 -12.28 -11.97 -32.43
C GLN A 507 -11.99 -12.42 -33.87
N GLY A 508 -10.72 -12.45 -34.29
CA GLY A 508 -10.34 -12.95 -35.61
C GLY A 508 -10.73 -14.41 -35.83
N PHE A 509 -10.46 -15.28 -34.85
CA PHE A 509 -10.85 -16.68 -34.91
C PHE A 509 -12.37 -16.88 -35.03
N HIS A 510 -13.17 -16.23 -34.19
CA HIS A 510 -14.63 -16.36 -34.24
C HIS A 510 -15.19 -15.84 -35.58
N GLY A 511 -14.61 -14.78 -36.15
CA GLY A 511 -14.97 -14.31 -37.50
C GLY A 511 -14.70 -15.34 -38.60
N GLU A 512 -13.53 -15.98 -38.59
CA GLU A 512 -13.23 -17.07 -39.56
C GLU A 512 -14.18 -18.28 -39.41
N ILE A 513 -14.62 -18.58 -38.18
CA ILE A 513 -15.63 -19.61 -37.89
C ILE A 513 -17.00 -19.20 -38.44
N GLU A 514 -17.45 -17.95 -38.21
CA GLU A 514 -18.73 -17.44 -38.73
C GLU A 514 -18.77 -17.49 -40.26
N ASP A 515 -17.70 -17.06 -40.94
CA ASP A 515 -17.57 -17.15 -42.40
C ASP A 515 -17.67 -18.60 -42.92
N MET A 516 -17.00 -19.55 -42.26
CA MET A 516 -17.08 -20.96 -42.64
C MET A 516 -18.48 -21.55 -42.35
N GLN A 517 -19.09 -21.24 -41.21
CA GLN A 517 -20.46 -21.67 -40.89
C GLN A 517 -21.49 -21.07 -41.86
N HIS A 518 -21.29 -19.84 -42.33
CA HIS A 518 -22.14 -19.22 -43.35
C HIS A 518 -21.96 -19.89 -44.72
N TRP A 519 -20.71 -20.15 -45.15
CA TRP A 519 -20.42 -20.86 -46.39
C TRP A 519 -21.02 -22.28 -46.40
N LEU A 520 -20.84 -23.06 -45.32
CA LEU A 520 -21.43 -24.39 -45.19
C LEU A 520 -22.96 -24.38 -45.30
N LYS A 521 -23.62 -23.40 -44.68
CA LYS A 521 -25.08 -23.22 -44.73
C LYS A 521 -25.58 -22.88 -46.14
N GLU A 522 -24.80 -22.12 -46.91
CA GLU A 522 -25.11 -21.81 -48.30
C GLU A 522 -24.90 -23.04 -49.21
N THR A 523 -23.81 -23.79 -49.04
CA THR A 523 -23.58 -25.07 -49.73
C THR A 523 -24.68 -26.09 -49.41
N GLU A 524 -25.10 -26.20 -48.15
CA GLU A 524 -26.25 -27.04 -47.76
C GLU A 524 -27.54 -26.62 -48.47
N ARG A 525 -27.82 -25.31 -48.52
CA ARG A 525 -28.99 -24.76 -49.21
C ARG A 525 -28.97 -25.08 -50.70
N GLN A 526 -27.80 -25.06 -51.35
CA GLN A 526 -27.65 -25.41 -52.76
C GLN A 526 -27.90 -26.92 -52.99
N LEU A 527 -27.38 -27.79 -52.13
CA LEU A 527 -27.63 -29.24 -52.18
C LEU A 527 -29.12 -29.58 -51.98
N LEU A 528 -29.77 -28.97 -51.00
CA LEU A 528 -31.21 -29.13 -50.74
C LEU A 528 -32.10 -28.53 -51.85
N ALA A 529 -31.59 -27.60 -52.65
CA ALA A 529 -32.28 -27.05 -53.81
C ALA A 529 -32.11 -27.90 -55.09
N SER A 530 -31.32 -28.97 -55.06
CA SER A 530 -31.09 -29.84 -56.21
C SER A 530 -32.37 -30.57 -56.66
N LYS A 531 -32.61 -30.61 -57.97
CA LYS A 531 -33.82 -31.19 -58.57
C LYS A 531 -33.69 -32.71 -58.77
N GLY A 532 -34.74 -33.35 -59.29
CA GLY A 532 -34.66 -34.70 -59.83
C GLY A 532 -33.50 -34.86 -60.81
N VAL A 533 -32.92 -36.04 -60.85
CA VAL A 533 -31.70 -36.35 -61.64
C VAL A 533 -31.99 -36.34 -63.14
N GLY A 534 -30.94 -36.33 -63.96
CA GLY A 534 -31.10 -36.49 -65.41
C GLY A 534 -31.64 -37.88 -65.76
N GLY A 535 -32.60 -37.94 -66.68
CA GLY A 535 -33.20 -39.17 -67.20
C GLY A 535 -32.64 -39.64 -68.54
N LEU A 536 -31.73 -38.86 -69.12
CA LEU A 536 -31.00 -39.18 -70.35
C LEU A 536 -29.49 -39.07 -70.07
N PRO A 537 -28.61 -39.85 -70.75
CA PRO A 537 -27.17 -39.88 -70.46
C PRO A 537 -26.53 -38.49 -70.41
N GLU A 538 -26.83 -37.64 -71.39
CA GLU A 538 -26.35 -36.25 -71.46
C GLU A 538 -26.76 -35.44 -70.23
N THR A 539 -28.03 -35.50 -69.85
CA THR A 539 -28.59 -34.74 -68.72
C THR A 539 -28.08 -35.23 -67.36
N ALA A 540 -27.83 -36.53 -67.22
CA ALA A 540 -27.28 -37.10 -65.99
C ALA A 540 -25.79 -36.77 -65.87
N ARG A 541 -25.05 -36.84 -66.97
CA ARG A 541 -23.62 -36.49 -67.05
C ARG A 541 -23.38 -35.00 -66.78
N GLU A 542 -24.23 -34.12 -67.30
CA GLU A 542 -24.18 -32.68 -67.03
C GLU A 542 -24.41 -32.38 -65.53
N GLN A 543 -25.47 -32.94 -64.94
CA GLN A 543 -25.72 -32.78 -63.50
C GLN A 543 -24.60 -33.37 -62.63
N LEU A 544 -23.99 -34.48 -63.05
CA LEU A 544 -22.84 -35.06 -62.37
C LEU A 544 -21.60 -34.16 -62.46
N ASN A 545 -21.29 -33.59 -63.63
CA ASN A 545 -20.15 -32.69 -63.78
C ASN A 545 -20.27 -31.44 -62.88
N VAL A 546 -21.43 -30.77 -62.88
CA VAL A 546 -21.70 -29.61 -62.00
C VAL A 546 -21.59 -29.98 -60.52
N HIS A 547 -21.97 -31.20 -60.14
CA HIS A 547 -21.81 -31.70 -58.77
C HIS A 547 -20.35 -32.01 -58.42
N LEU A 548 -19.55 -32.51 -59.37
CA LEU A 548 -18.12 -32.75 -59.18
C LEU A 548 -17.31 -31.45 -59.09
N GLU A 549 -17.70 -30.39 -59.82
CA GLU A 549 -17.11 -29.06 -59.64
C GLU A 549 -17.35 -28.55 -58.21
N LEU A 550 -18.56 -28.70 -57.68
CA LEU A 550 -18.87 -28.37 -56.28
C LEU A 550 -18.13 -29.28 -55.28
N CYS A 551 -17.83 -30.55 -55.62
CA CYS A 551 -16.97 -31.41 -54.80
C CYS A 551 -15.56 -30.80 -54.68
N GLY A 552 -14.95 -30.38 -55.80
CA GLY A 552 -13.64 -29.73 -55.79
C GLY A 552 -13.62 -28.45 -54.96
N VAL A 553 -14.67 -27.63 -55.00
CA VAL A 553 -14.79 -26.44 -54.14
C VAL A 553 -14.91 -26.82 -52.65
N PHE A 554 -15.58 -27.94 -52.32
CA PHE A 554 -15.68 -28.44 -50.96
C PHE A 554 -14.34 -29.01 -50.44
N GLU A 555 -13.64 -29.79 -51.25
CA GLU A 555 -12.30 -30.32 -50.95
C GLU A 555 -11.28 -29.20 -50.70
N LEU A 556 -11.31 -28.12 -51.51
CA LEU A 556 -10.48 -26.93 -51.27
C LEU A 556 -10.79 -26.19 -49.96
N LYS A 557 -11.99 -26.35 -49.40
CA LYS A 557 -12.37 -25.78 -48.09
C LYS A 557 -11.99 -26.68 -46.91
N GLU A 558 -11.70 -27.96 -47.13
CA GLU A 558 -11.35 -28.92 -46.08
C GLU A 558 -10.06 -28.51 -45.34
N GLU A 559 -9.06 -28.01 -46.06
CA GLU A 559 -7.81 -27.50 -45.47
C GLU A 559 -7.99 -26.22 -44.64
N LEU A 560 -9.02 -25.42 -44.92
CA LEU A 560 -9.38 -24.28 -44.07
C LEU A 560 -10.15 -24.74 -42.83
N TYR A 561 -11.08 -25.70 -42.98
CA TYR A 561 -11.78 -26.34 -41.87
C TYR A 561 -10.81 -27.00 -40.89
N LYS A 562 -9.87 -27.83 -41.36
CA LYS A 562 -8.83 -28.45 -40.52
C LYS A 562 -8.01 -27.42 -39.73
N LYS A 563 -7.61 -26.32 -40.38
CA LYS A 563 -6.86 -25.23 -39.73
C LYS A 563 -7.68 -24.53 -38.66
N LEU A 564 -8.98 -24.32 -38.88
CA LEU A 564 -9.88 -23.75 -37.89
C LEU A 564 -10.11 -24.68 -36.71
N MET A 565 -10.34 -25.98 -36.94
CA MET A 565 -10.45 -26.97 -35.86
C MET A 565 -9.18 -27.00 -35.02
N ALA A 566 -8.00 -27.13 -35.65
CA ALA A 566 -6.71 -27.15 -34.94
C ALA A 566 -6.40 -25.84 -34.20
N LYS A 567 -6.82 -24.68 -34.73
CA LYS A 567 -6.66 -23.36 -34.10
C LYS A 567 -7.57 -23.21 -32.87
N GLY A 568 -8.82 -23.65 -32.95
CA GLY A 568 -9.74 -23.67 -31.81
C GLY A 568 -9.33 -24.67 -30.73
N GLU A 569 -8.89 -25.88 -31.12
CA GLU A 569 -8.34 -26.88 -30.19
C GLU A 569 -7.10 -26.35 -29.44
N GLN A 570 -6.24 -25.56 -30.11
CA GLN A 570 -5.12 -24.86 -29.46
C GLN A 570 -5.60 -23.77 -28.47
N LEU A 571 -6.60 -22.96 -28.83
CA LEU A 571 -7.16 -21.94 -27.93
C LEU A 571 -7.75 -22.59 -26.65
N ILE A 572 -8.48 -23.70 -26.79
CA ILE A 572 -9.00 -24.46 -25.64
C ILE A 572 -7.85 -25.05 -24.80
N ALA A 573 -6.81 -25.60 -25.44
CA ALA A 573 -5.67 -26.20 -24.75
C ALA A 573 -4.81 -25.18 -23.96
N ILE A 574 -4.88 -23.88 -24.27
CA ILE A 574 -4.18 -22.83 -23.53
C ILE A 574 -4.87 -22.54 -22.18
N CYS A 575 -6.19 -22.72 -22.07
CA CYS A 575 -6.98 -22.42 -20.87
C CYS A 575 -8.00 -23.54 -20.52
N PRO A 576 -7.57 -24.78 -20.22
CA PRO A 576 -8.46 -25.92 -19.99
C PRO A 576 -9.34 -25.83 -18.73
N GLU A 577 -9.00 -24.96 -17.77
CA GLU A 577 -9.88 -24.64 -16.62
C GLU A 577 -10.96 -23.60 -16.94
N SER A 578 -10.82 -22.86 -18.04
CA SER A 578 -11.84 -21.87 -18.43
C SER A 578 -13.03 -22.60 -19.05
N HIS A 579 -14.24 -22.27 -18.58
CA HIS A 579 -15.47 -22.70 -19.24
C HIS A 579 -15.71 -21.88 -20.51
N ASP A 580 -14.78 -21.95 -21.48
CA ASP A 580 -14.99 -21.45 -22.84
C ASP A 580 -15.95 -22.36 -23.62
N SER A 581 -17.18 -22.36 -23.13
CA SER A 581 -18.31 -23.04 -23.75
C SER A 581 -18.65 -22.43 -25.11
N ASN A 582 -18.15 -21.23 -25.45
CA ASN A 582 -18.45 -20.61 -26.74
C ASN A 582 -17.57 -21.20 -27.84
N THR A 583 -16.24 -21.15 -27.71
CA THR A 583 -15.33 -21.81 -28.68
C THR A 583 -15.61 -23.30 -28.79
N GLN A 584 -15.86 -23.98 -27.65
CA GLN A 584 -16.22 -25.40 -27.66
C GLN A 584 -17.52 -25.67 -28.42
N GLN A 585 -18.58 -24.88 -28.17
CA GLN A 585 -19.85 -25.04 -28.89
C GLN A 585 -19.72 -24.67 -30.37
N ASP A 586 -18.92 -23.67 -30.73
CA ASP A 586 -18.73 -23.26 -32.12
C ASP A 586 -17.89 -24.26 -32.93
N LEU A 587 -16.90 -24.93 -32.32
CA LEU A 587 -16.22 -26.07 -32.94
C LEU A 587 -17.14 -27.28 -33.12
N LEU A 588 -18.01 -27.58 -32.15
CA LEU A 588 -19.02 -28.63 -32.28
C LEU A 588 -20.04 -28.29 -33.38
N ASN A 589 -20.60 -27.07 -33.37
CA ASN A 589 -21.51 -26.55 -34.40
C ASN A 589 -20.88 -26.64 -35.80
N LEU A 590 -19.59 -26.29 -35.93
CA LEU A 590 -18.87 -26.32 -37.19
C LEU A 590 -18.63 -27.76 -37.67
N ARG A 591 -18.20 -28.66 -36.77
CA ARG A 591 -18.01 -30.09 -37.04
C ARG A 591 -19.30 -30.75 -37.52
N GLU A 592 -20.39 -30.60 -36.78
CA GLU A 592 -21.70 -31.16 -37.14
C GLU A 592 -22.18 -30.67 -38.51
N LYS A 593 -22.01 -29.37 -38.81
CA LYS A 593 -22.34 -28.80 -40.12
C LYS A 593 -21.44 -29.34 -41.23
N TRP A 594 -20.13 -29.45 -41.00
CA TRP A 594 -19.18 -29.99 -41.96
C TRP A 594 -19.55 -31.43 -42.34
N GLU A 595 -19.69 -32.30 -41.34
CA GLU A 595 -20.04 -33.71 -41.52
C GLU A 595 -21.42 -33.86 -42.18
N SER A 596 -22.41 -33.03 -41.81
CA SER A 596 -23.75 -33.05 -42.41
C SER A 596 -23.80 -32.53 -43.85
N VAL A 597 -22.92 -31.61 -44.25
CA VAL A 597 -22.78 -31.21 -45.67
C VAL A 597 -22.02 -32.26 -46.45
N GLN A 598 -20.92 -32.80 -45.91
CA GLN A 598 -20.13 -33.85 -46.54
C GLN A 598 -20.97 -35.11 -46.85
N ALA A 599 -21.84 -35.53 -45.92
CA ALA A 599 -22.75 -36.65 -46.12
C ALA A 599 -23.79 -36.40 -47.23
N LYS A 600 -24.38 -35.18 -47.31
CA LYS A 600 -25.30 -34.82 -48.40
C LYS A 600 -24.56 -34.73 -49.75
N MET A 601 -23.30 -34.31 -49.73
CA MET A 601 -22.45 -34.19 -50.91
C MET A 601 -22.14 -35.56 -51.53
N THR A 602 -21.79 -36.55 -50.70
CA THR A 602 -21.53 -37.93 -51.16
C THR A 602 -22.83 -38.63 -51.56
N GLU A 603 -23.92 -38.48 -50.81
CA GLU A 603 -25.24 -39.04 -51.15
C GLU A 603 -25.74 -38.53 -52.53
N ARG A 604 -25.60 -37.23 -52.81
CA ARG A 604 -26.00 -36.67 -54.12
C ARG A 604 -25.07 -37.13 -55.25
N LYS A 605 -23.78 -37.34 -54.99
CA LYS A 605 -22.82 -37.87 -55.98
C LYS A 605 -23.22 -39.28 -56.42
N VAL A 606 -23.39 -40.20 -55.46
CA VAL A 606 -23.76 -41.61 -55.74
C VAL A 606 -25.07 -41.67 -56.55
N LYS A 607 -26.10 -40.91 -56.15
CA LYS A 607 -27.38 -40.85 -56.88
C LYS A 607 -27.27 -40.31 -58.32
N LEU A 608 -26.27 -39.50 -58.63
CA LEU A 608 -26.01 -39.00 -59.98
C LEU A 608 -25.22 -40.02 -60.82
N GLU A 609 -24.29 -40.76 -60.19
CA GLU A 609 -23.54 -41.86 -60.82
C GLU A 609 -24.44 -43.06 -61.14
N GLU A 610 -25.33 -43.45 -60.21
CA GLU A 610 -26.39 -44.45 -60.41
C GLU A 610 -27.34 -44.04 -61.55
N ALA A 611 -27.82 -42.79 -61.55
CA ALA A 611 -28.74 -42.28 -62.56
C ALA A 611 -28.11 -42.22 -63.96
N LEU A 612 -26.83 -41.81 -64.06
CA LEU A 612 -26.08 -41.82 -65.32
C LEU A 612 -25.91 -43.26 -65.85
N THR A 613 -25.60 -44.21 -64.96
CA THR A 613 -25.46 -45.62 -65.32
C THR A 613 -26.78 -46.16 -65.88
N LEU A 614 -27.88 -46.05 -65.13
CA LEU A 614 -29.18 -46.57 -65.55
C LEU A 614 -29.75 -45.87 -66.80
N ALA A 615 -29.52 -44.56 -66.95
CA ALA A 615 -29.91 -43.83 -68.16
C ALA A 615 -29.11 -44.30 -69.40
N THR A 616 -27.85 -44.69 -69.22
CA THR A 616 -26.98 -45.21 -70.29
C THR A 616 -27.35 -46.64 -70.68
N GLU A 617 -27.58 -47.52 -69.70
CA GLU A 617 -28.07 -48.88 -69.94
C GLU A 617 -29.43 -48.88 -70.66
N PHE A 618 -30.37 -48.05 -70.18
CA PHE A 618 -31.66 -47.86 -70.84
C PHE A 618 -31.50 -47.34 -72.27
N HIS A 619 -30.65 -46.33 -72.50
CA HIS A 619 -30.45 -45.75 -73.83
C HIS A 619 -29.84 -46.76 -74.82
N ASN A 620 -28.83 -47.53 -74.38
CA ASN A 620 -28.19 -48.55 -75.21
C ASN A 620 -29.18 -49.66 -75.58
N SER A 621 -29.86 -50.26 -74.58
CA SER A 621 -30.85 -51.31 -74.83
C SER A 621 -32.01 -50.84 -75.70
N LEU A 622 -32.47 -49.59 -75.51
CA LEU A 622 -33.50 -48.97 -76.34
C LEU A 622 -33.03 -48.80 -77.79
N GLN A 623 -31.78 -48.38 -78.00
CA GLN A 623 -31.21 -48.19 -79.33
C GLN A 623 -31.00 -49.54 -80.04
N ASP A 624 -30.51 -50.56 -79.35
CA ASP A 624 -30.36 -51.92 -79.90
C ASP A 624 -31.72 -52.51 -80.30
N PHE A 625 -32.75 -52.35 -79.47
CA PHE A 625 -34.11 -52.79 -79.79
C PHE A 625 -34.74 -51.95 -80.93
N ILE A 626 -34.42 -50.65 -81.04
CA ILE A 626 -34.80 -49.82 -82.20
C ILE A 626 -34.10 -50.30 -83.49
N ASN A 627 -32.83 -50.71 -83.40
CA ASN A 627 -32.08 -51.26 -84.53
C ASN A 627 -32.71 -52.58 -84.99
N TRP A 628 -32.97 -53.50 -84.05
CA TRP A 628 -33.64 -54.78 -84.34
C TRP A 628 -35.05 -54.58 -84.91
N LEU A 629 -35.89 -53.73 -84.31
CA LEU A 629 -37.23 -53.42 -84.85
C LEU A 629 -37.18 -52.93 -86.30
N THR A 630 -36.17 -52.14 -86.65
CA THR A 630 -35.99 -51.63 -88.01
C THR A 630 -35.64 -52.76 -88.99
N GLN A 631 -34.81 -53.72 -88.56
CA GLN A 631 -34.50 -54.92 -89.34
C GLN A 631 -35.74 -55.83 -89.48
N ALA A 632 -36.49 -56.07 -88.40
CA ALA A 632 -37.70 -56.89 -88.41
C ALA A 632 -38.84 -56.27 -89.27
N GLU A 633 -39.02 -54.95 -89.22
CA GLU A 633 -39.92 -54.21 -90.12
C GLU A 633 -39.49 -54.34 -91.60
N GLN A 634 -38.18 -54.32 -91.88
CA GLN A 634 -37.63 -54.50 -93.22
C GLN A 634 -37.80 -55.94 -93.72
N THR A 635 -37.49 -56.96 -92.93
CA THR A 635 -37.69 -58.38 -93.27
C THR A 635 -39.14 -58.67 -93.61
N LEU A 636 -40.10 -58.18 -92.81
CA LEU A 636 -41.54 -58.30 -93.10
C LEU A 636 -42.00 -57.53 -94.34
N THR A 637 -41.23 -56.51 -94.77
CA THR A 637 -41.53 -55.71 -95.97
C THR A 637 -40.87 -56.31 -97.24
N MET A 638 -39.77 -57.04 -97.09
CA MET A 638 -39.09 -57.78 -98.16
C MET A 638 -39.62 -59.21 -98.36
N ALA A 639 -40.47 -59.71 -97.47
CA ALA A 639 -41.05 -61.05 -97.54
C ALA A 639 -41.82 -61.29 -98.85
N THR A 640 -41.45 -62.34 -99.58
CA THR A 640 -42.02 -62.71 -100.88
C THR A 640 -43.51 -63.09 -100.77
N SER A 641 -44.32 -62.84 -101.81
CA SER A 641 -45.74 -63.26 -101.82
C SER A 641 -45.91 -64.75 -101.50
N PRO A 642 -47.00 -65.17 -100.82
CA PRO A 642 -47.26 -66.58 -100.56
C PRO A 642 -47.36 -67.38 -101.87
N SER A 643 -46.53 -68.41 -102.03
CA SER A 643 -46.60 -69.32 -103.15
C SER A 643 -47.85 -70.21 -103.08
N LEU A 644 -48.36 -70.60 -104.25
CA LEU A 644 -49.43 -71.59 -104.41
C LEU A 644 -48.91 -72.96 -104.88
N ILE A 645 -47.58 -73.17 -104.90
CA ILE A 645 -46.90 -74.45 -105.09
C ILE A 645 -46.54 -75.05 -103.73
N MET A 646 -46.79 -76.36 -103.55
CA MET A 646 -46.68 -77.08 -102.26
C MET A 646 -45.31 -76.92 -101.58
N ASP A 647 -44.22 -77.26 -102.29
CA ASP A 647 -42.91 -77.34 -101.65
C ASP A 647 -42.37 -75.94 -101.31
N THR A 648 -42.61 -74.97 -102.20
CA THR A 648 -42.26 -73.56 -102.00
C THR A 648 -43.03 -72.92 -100.85
N ILE A 649 -44.34 -73.18 -100.70
CA ILE A 649 -45.12 -72.63 -99.58
C ILE A 649 -44.77 -73.30 -98.23
N LEU A 650 -44.34 -74.56 -98.23
CA LEU A 650 -43.77 -75.20 -97.03
C LEU A 650 -42.44 -74.54 -96.64
N PHE A 651 -41.54 -74.29 -97.60
CA PHE A 651 -40.28 -73.59 -97.34
C PHE A 651 -40.52 -72.17 -96.78
N GLN A 652 -41.40 -71.37 -97.40
CA GLN A 652 -41.77 -70.04 -96.89
C GLN A 652 -42.39 -70.08 -95.48
N ILE A 653 -43.08 -71.17 -95.11
CA ILE A 653 -43.61 -71.36 -93.76
C ILE A 653 -42.49 -71.65 -92.76
N ASP A 654 -41.50 -72.47 -93.12
CA ASP A 654 -40.38 -72.78 -92.21
C ASP A 654 -39.42 -71.60 -92.05
N GLU A 655 -39.16 -70.83 -93.11
CA GLU A 655 -38.49 -69.52 -93.04
C GLU A 655 -39.24 -68.57 -92.09
N HIS A 656 -40.56 -68.45 -92.24
CA HIS A 656 -41.38 -67.59 -91.38
C HIS A 656 -41.44 -68.09 -89.92
N LYS A 657 -41.33 -69.40 -89.65
CA LYS A 657 -41.21 -69.93 -88.28
C LYS A 657 -39.93 -69.48 -87.60
N VAL A 658 -38.81 -69.39 -88.32
CA VAL A 658 -37.55 -68.86 -87.76
C VAL A 658 -37.75 -67.40 -87.36
N PHE A 659 -38.32 -66.58 -88.24
CA PHE A 659 -38.63 -65.17 -87.93
C PHE A 659 -39.65 -65.01 -86.78
N VAL A 660 -40.68 -65.85 -86.70
CA VAL A 660 -41.62 -65.87 -85.56
C VAL A 660 -40.91 -66.26 -84.26
N THR A 661 -39.94 -67.16 -84.30
CA THR A 661 -39.14 -67.54 -83.13
C THR A 661 -38.24 -66.39 -82.66
N GLU A 662 -37.62 -65.68 -83.60
CA GLU A 662 -36.83 -64.47 -83.34
C GLU A 662 -37.67 -63.32 -82.77
N VAL A 663 -38.85 -63.05 -83.34
CA VAL A 663 -39.78 -62.06 -82.77
C VAL A 663 -40.20 -62.46 -81.35
N ASN A 664 -40.44 -63.74 -81.08
CA ASN A 664 -40.82 -64.18 -79.73
C ASN A 664 -39.68 -64.05 -78.70
N SER A 665 -38.40 -64.25 -79.05
CA SER A 665 -37.29 -64.06 -78.11
C SER A 665 -37.05 -62.58 -77.74
N HIS A 666 -37.50 -61.65 -78.57
CA HIS A 666 -37.45 -60.21 -78.31
C HIS A 666 -38.60 -59.70 -77.41
N ARG A 667 -39.55 -60.57 -77.03
CA ARG A 667 -40.69 -60.22 -76.16
C ARG A 667 -40.29 -59.72 -74.78
N ASP A 668 -39.28 -60.33 -74.16
CA ASP A 668 -38.89 -59.97 -72.79
C ASP A 668 -38.05 -58.69 -72.76
N GLN A 669 -37.37 -58.36 -73.87
CA GLN A 669 -36.61 -57.11 -74.01
C GLN A 669 -37.53 -55.88 -73.97
N ILE A 670 -38.69 -55.90 -74.66
CA ILE A 670 -39.65 -54.78 -74.61
C ILE A 670 -40.32 -54.64 -73.22
N ILE A 671 -40.48 -55.74 -72.49
CA ILE A 671 -40.99 -55.72 -71.10
C ILE A 671 -39.96 -55.08 -70.17
N GLU A 672 -38.69 -55.49 -70.27
CA GLU A 672 -37.62 -54.93 -69.43
C GLU A 672 -37.30 -53.47 -69.80
N LEU A 673 -37.48 -53.07 -71.07
CA LEU A 673 -37.39 -51.67 -71.50
C LEU A 673 -38.47 -50.78 -70.88
N ASP A 674 -39.75 -51.18 -70.89
CA ASP A 674 -40.78 -50.36 -70.22
C ASP A 674 -40.59 -50.37 -68.69
N LYS A 675 -40.19 -51.49 -68.09
CA LYS A 675 -39.85 -51.57 -66.66
C LYS A 675 -38.71 -50.60 -66.30
N THR A 676 -37.60 -50.65 -67.04
CA THR A 676 -36.42 -49.80 -66.80
C THR A 676 -36.74 -48.33 -67.07
N GLY A 677 -37.35 -48.01 -68.21
CA GLY A 677 -37.76 -46.66 -68.54
C GLY A 677 -38.84 -46.11 -67.58
N THR A 678 -39.69 -46.96 -67.02
CA THR A 678 -40.68 -46.61 -65.97
C THR A 678 -40.05 -46.38 -64.60
N HIS A 679 -39.02 -47.13 -64.25
CA HIS A 679 -38.20 -46.80 -63.08
C HIS A 679 -37.49 -45.44 -63.26
N LEU A 680 -36.84 -45.24 -64.42
CA LEU A 680 -36.15 -44.00 -64.77
C LEU A 680 -37.09 -42.78 -64.75
N LYS A 681 -38.30 -42.89 -65.30
CA LYS A 681 -39.37 -41.85 -65.25
C LYS A 681 -39.78 -41.44 -63.82
N TYR A 682 -39.55 -42.25 -62.79
CA TYR A 682 -39.99 -41.95 -61.42
C TYR A 682 -39.17 -40.84 -60.74
N PHE A 683 -37.84 -40.87 -60.92
CA PHE A 683 -36.91 -39.95 -60.26
C PHE A 683 -36.30 -38.89 -61.17
N SER A 684 -36.49 -39.02 -62.49
CA SER A 684 -35.97 -38.07 -63.49
C SER A 684 -36.63 -36.69 -63.43
N GLN A 685 -35.91 -35.67 -63.87
CA GLN A 685 -36.46 -34.33 -64.09
C GLN A 685 -37.58 -34.33 -65.16
N LYS A 686 -38.58 -33.45 -65.00
CA LYS A 686 -39.84 -33.47 -65.76
C LYS A 686 -39.70 -33.41 -67.29
N GLN A 687 -38.62 -32.85 -67.81
CA GLN A 687 -38.37 -32.78 -69.27
C GLN A 687 -38.05 -34.18 -69.82
N ASP A 688 -37.13 -34.88 -69.17
CA ASP A 688 -36.68 -36.21 -69.59
C ASP A 688 -37.78 -37.26 -69.43
N VAL A 689 -38.62 -37.14 -68.38
CA VAL A 689 -39.82 -38.00 -68.19
C VAL A 689 -40.73 -37.97 -69.44
N VAL A 690 -40.90 -36.81 -70.09
CA VAL A 690 -41.69 -36.69 -71.32
C VAL A 690 -40.97 -37.36 -72.50
N LEU A 691 -39.66 -37.18 -72.63
CA LEU A 691 -38.86 -37.79 -73.70
C LEU A 691 -38.83 -39.32 -73.59
N ILE A 692 -38.51 -39.87 -72.41
CA ILE A 692 -38.53 -41.32 -72.13
C ILE A 692 -39.92 -41.90 -72.42
N LYS A 693 -40.99 -41.24 -71.97
CA LYS A 693 -42.37 -41.68 -72.24
C LYS A 693 -42.68 -41.74 -73.74
N ASN A 694 -42.29 -40.73 -74.50
CA ASN A 694 -42.54 -40.68 -75.94
C ASN A 694 -41.75 -41.74 -76.71
N LEU A 695 -40.50 -42.00 -76.30
CA LEU A 695 -39.65 -43.06 -76.85
C LEU A 695 -40.26 -44.45 -76.62
N LEU A 696 -40.67 -44.76 -75.39
CA LEU A 696 -41.32 -46.03 -75.04
C LEU A 696 -42.60 -46.26 -75.85
N ILE A 697 -43.48 -45.26 -75.94
CA ILE A 697 -44.74 -45.36 -76.71
C ILE A 697 -44.46 -45.59 -78.20
N SER A 698 -43.45 -44.91 -78.76
CA SER A 698 -43.02 -45.10 -80.15
C SER A 698 -42.52 -46.52 -80.41
N VAL A 699 -41.65 -47.03 -79.54
CA VAL A 699 -41.05 -48.37 -79.64
C VAL A 699 -42.09 -49.48 -79.42
N GLN A 700 -42.95 -49.35 -78.42
CA GLN A 700 -44.07 -50.28 -78.19
C GLN A 700 -45.00 -50.34 -79.42
N SER A 701 -45.36 -49.18 -80.00
CA SER A 701 -46.23 -49.13 -81.19
C SER A 701 -45.58 -49.70 -82.46
N ARG A 702 -44.24 -49.74 -82.54
CA ARG A 702 -43.52 -50.45 -83.62
C ARG A 702 -43.51 -51.95 -83.40
N TRP A 703 -43.17 -52.39 -82.18
CA TRP A 703 -43.23 -53.79 -81.75
C TRP A 703 -44.60 -54.42 -82.01
N GLU A 704 -45.68 -53.76 -81.60
CA GLU A 704 -47.06 -54.23 -81.82
C GLU A 704 -47.37 -54.43 -83.32
N LYS A 705 -46.88 -53.55 -84.20
CA LYS A 705 -47.04 -53.66 -85.66
C LYS A 705 -46.20 -54.80 -86.26
N VAL A 706 -44.98 -55.03 -85.76
CA VAL A 706 -44.13 -56.16 -86.17
C VAL A 706 -44.80 -57.48 -85.80
N VAL A 707 -45.27 -57.62 -84.56
CA VAL A 707 -46.00 -58.80 -84.09
C VAL A 707 -47.28 -59.02 -84.90
N GLN A 708 -48.10 -57.97 -85.10
CA GLN A 708 -49.32 -58.07 -85.90
C GLN A 708 -49.06 -58.49 -87.35
N ARG A 709 -48.07 -57.88 -88.02
CA ARG A 709 -47.67 -58.25 -89.39
C ARG A 709 -47.12 -59.66 -89.47
N SER A 710 -46.36 -60.11 -88.48
CA SER A 710 -45.82 -61.48 -88.43
C SER A 710 -46.94 -62.53 -88.26
N VAL A 711 -47.93 -62.27 -87.41
CA VAL A 711 -49.12 -63.13 -87.27
C VAL A 711 -49.94 -63.17 -88.57
N GLU A 712 -50.16 -62.02 -89.20
CA GLU A 712 -50.94 -61.95 -90.45
C GLU A 712 -50.21 -62.63 -91.63
N ARG A 713 -48.90 -62.43 -91.75
CA ARG A 713 -48.05 -63.18 -92.69
C ARG A 713 -48.21 -64.69 -92.48
N GLY A 714 -48.15 -65.17 -91.24
CA GLY A 714 -48.37 -66.57 -90.89
C GLY A 714 -49.74 -67.11 -91.34
N ARG A 715 -50.82 -66.33 -91.19
CA ARG A 715 -52.16 -66.68 -91.70
C ARG A 715 -52.18 -66.77 -93.22
N THR A 716 -51.67 -65.76 -93.92
CA THR A 716 -51.66 -65.76 -95.40
C THR A 716 -50.87 -66.93 -95.99
N LEU A 717 -49.78 -67.33 -95.34
CA LEU A 717 -48.99 -68.50 -95.69
C LEU A 717 -49.77 -69.82 -95.48
N ASP A 718 -50.39 -70.02 -94.32
CA ASP A 718 -51.13 -71.25 -94.04
C ASP A 718 -52.42 -71.36 -94.88
N ASP A 719 -53.07 -70.25 -95.24
CA ASP A 719 -54.20 -70.25 -96.18
C ASP A 719 -53.77 -70.51 -97.63
N ALA A 720 -52.61 -69.99 -98.06
CA ALA A 720 -52.00 -70.36 -99.34
C ALA A 720 -51.66 -71.86 -99.39
N ARG A 721 -51.04 -72.38 -98.33
CA ARG A 721 -50.72 -73.80 -98.13
C ARG A 721 -51.95 -74.69 -98.20
N LYS A 722 -53.07 -74.32 -97.55
CA LYS A 722 -54.34 -75.08 -97.64
C LYS A 722 -54.83 -75.23 -99.09
N ARG A 723 -54.76 -74.14 -99.87
CA ARG A 723 -55.17 -74.11 -101.28
C ARG A 723 -54.23 -74.93 -102.16
N ALA A 724 -52.92 -74.74 -102.01
CA ALA A 724 -51.88 -75.53 -102.68
C ALA A 724 -52.04 -77.04 -102.38
N LYS A 725 -52.34 -77.39 -101.12
CA LYS A 725 -52.60 -78.77 -100.69
C LYS A 725 -53.81 -79.38 -101.37
N GLN A 726 -54.94 -78.67 -101.38
CA GLN A 726 -56.18 -79.15 -102.00
C GLN A 726 -56.01 -79.39 -103.50
N PHE A 727 -55.29 -78.52 -104.22
CA PHE A 727 -54.97 -78.76 -105.63
C PHE A 727 -53.96 -79.90 -105.82
N SER A 728 -52.83 -79.88 -105.11
CA SER A 728 -51.76 -80.89 -105.24
C SER A 728 -52.27 -82.30 -104.94
N GLU A 729 -53.07 -82.51 -103.89
CA GLU A 729 -53.68 -83.81 -103.62
C GLU A 729 -54.67 -84.26 -104.70
N ALA A 730 -55.50 -83.33 -105.22
CA ALA A 730 -56.47 -83.63 -106.27
C ALA A 730 -55.83 -83.84 -107.65
N TRP A 731 -54.66 -83.25 -107.88
CA TRP A 731 -53.83 -83.44 -109.05
C TRP A 731 -53.10 -84.78 -108.98
N ASN A 732 -52.36 -85.06 -107.90
CA ASN A 732 -51.65 -86.33 -107.69
C ASN A 732 -52.59 -87.55 -107.84
N LYS A 733 -53.71 -87.57 -107.09
CA LYS A 733 -54.69 -88.69 -107.11
C LYS A 733 -55.38 -88.89 -108.47
N LEU A 734 -55.37 -87.88 -109.34
CA LEU A 734 -55.92 -87.96 -110.69
C LEU A 734 -54.86 -88.35 -111.72
N MET A 735 -53.64 -87.83 -111.59
CA MET A 735 -52.48 -88.19 -112.40
C MET A 735 -52.08 -89.65 -112.20
N GLU A 736 -52.07 -90.13 -110.95
CA GLU A 736 -51.89 -91.53 -110.56
C GLU A 736 -52.92 -92.43 -111.25
N TRP A 737 -54.22 -92.10 -111.09
CA TRP A 737 -55.31 -92.85 -111.75
C TRP A 737 -55.24 -92.82 -113.28
N LEU A 738 -54.85 -91.69 -113.88
CA LEU A 738 -54.65 -91.58 -115.33
C LEU A 738 -53.50 -92.47 -115.79
N GLU A 739 -52.39 -92.48 -115.06
CA GLU A 739 -51.21 -93.27 -115.40
C GLU A 739 -51.44 -94.79 -115.24
N GLU A 740 -52.21 -95.21 -114.23
CA GLU A 740 -52.71 -96.58 -114.12
C GLU A 740 -53.65 -96.93 -115.28
N SER A 741 -54.57 -96.02 -115.63
CA SER A 741 -55.53 -96.20 -116.72
C SER A 741 -54.86 -96.29 -118.09
N GLU A 742 -53.79 -95.52 -118.30
CA GLU A 742 -52.99 -95.56 -119.52
C GLU A 742 -52.27 -96.91 -119.66
N LYS A 743 -51.60 -97.38 -118.59
CA LYS A 743 -50.95 -98.71 -118.54
C LYS A 743 -51.95 -99.86 -118.73
N ALA A 744 -53.17 -99.71 -118.22
CA ALA A 744 -54.25 -100.68 -118.41
C ALA A 744 -54.74 -100.73 -119.87
N LEU A 745 -54.91 -99.58 -120.53
CA LEU A 745 -55.24 -99.54 -121.97
C LEU A 745 -54.10 -100.12 -122.81
N ASP A 746 -52.84 -99.72 -122.54
CA ASP A 746 -51.69 -100.15 -123.31
C ASP A 746 -51.47 -101.67 -123.27
N SER A 747 -51.82 -102.34 -122.18
CA SER A 747 -51.60 -103.79 -122.02
C SER A 747 -52.63 -104.70 -122.72
N GLU A 748 -53.80 -104.21 -123.12
CA GLU A 748 -54.80 -105.01 -123.87
C GLU A 748 -54.53 -105.09 -125.40
N LEU A 749 -53.31 -105.46 -125.80
CA LEU A 749 -52.82 -105.37 -127.19
C LEU A 749 -53.26 -106.48 -128.15
N GLU A 750 -53.47 -107.73 -127.70
CA GLU A 750 -53.92 -108.80 -128.60
C GLU A 750 -55.45 -108.86 -128.69
N ILE A 751 -55.98 -108.57 -129.89
CA ILE A 751 -57.38 -108.81 -130.23
C ILE A 751 -57.55 -110.30 -130.55
N ALA A 752 -58.22 -111.02 -129.66
CA ALA A 752 -58.33 -112.48 -129.80
C ALA A 752 -59.22 -112.86 -130.99
N ASN A 753 -58.76 -113.78 -131.84
CA ASN A 753 -59.52 -114.35 -132.97
C ASN A 753 -60.73 -115.23 -132.56
N ASP A 754 -61.18 -115.11 -131.30
CA ASP A 754 -62.24 -115.91 -130.66
C ASP A 754 -63.47 -114.99 -130.42
N PRO A 755 -64.60 -115.23 -131.10
CA PRO A 755 -65.78 -114.36 -131.04
C PRO A 755 -66.36 -114.11 -129.64
N ASP A 756 -66.13 -114.99 -128.65
CA ASP A 756 -66.60 -114.77 -127.29
C ASP A 756 -65.59 -113.99 -126.43
N LYS A 757 -64.29 -114.04 -126.74
CA LYS A 757 -63.29 -113.15 -126.13
C LYS A 757 -63.42 -111.71 -126.62
N ILE A 758 -63.73 -111.50 -127.91
CA ILE A 758 -64.00 -110.16 -128.46
C ILE A 758 -65.16 -109.48 -127.71
N LYS A 759 -66.22 -110.24 -127.37
CA LYS A 759 -67.35 -109.72 -126.57
C LYS A 759 -66.92 -109.34 -125.15
N LEU A 760 -66.04 -110.12 -124.52
CA LEU A 760 -65.52 -109.82 -123.18
C LEU A 760 -64.65 -108.56 -123.20
N GLN A 761 -63.72 -108.45 -124.15
CA GLN A 761 -62.90 -107.25 -124.38
C GLN A 761 -63.75 -106.00 -124.67
N LEU A 762 -64.86 -106.13 -125.40
CA LEU A 762 -65.83 -105.04 -125.61
C LEU A 762 -66.61 -104.67 -124.34
N ALA A 763 -66.94 -105.65 -123.48
CA ALA A 763 -67.61 -105.39 -122.20
C ALA A 763 -66.68 -104.67 -121.20
N GLN A 764 -65.43 -105.14 -121.07
CA GLN A 764 -64.41 -104.51 -120.22
C GLN A 764 -64.11 -103.08 -120.68
N HIS A 765 -63.94 -102.85 -121.99
CA HIS A 765 -63.74 -101.51 -122.53
C HIS A 765 -64.92 -100.56 -122.28
N LYS A 766 -66.15 -101.08 -122.36
CA LYS A 766 -67.36 -100.31 -122.05
C LYS A 766 -67.49 -99.96 -120.56
N GLU A 767 -66.95 -100.80 -119.68
CA GLU A 767 -66.85 -100.52 -118.25
C GLU A 767 -65.73 -99.50 -117.94
N PHE A 768 -64.60 -99.59 -118.65
CA PHE A 768 -63.55 -98.56 -118.60
C PHE A 768 -64.08 -97.18 -119.05
N GLN A 769 -64.79 -97.10 -120.19
CA GLN A 769 -65.40 -95.84 -120.64
C GLN A 769 -66.39 -95.25 -119.62
N LYS A 770 -67.10 -96.10 -118.86
CA LYS A 770 -67.96 -95.67 -117.76
C LYS A 770 -67.16 -95.12 -116.57
N ALA A 771 -66.01 -95.71 -116.24
CA ALA A 771 -65.11 -95.20 -115.21
C ALA A 771 -64.46 -93.85 -115.62
N LEU A 772 -63.98 -93.75 -116.86
CA LEU A 772 -63.45 -92.51 -117.46
C LEU A 772 -64.51 -91.39 -117.46
N GLY A 773 -65.74 -91.69 -117.89
CA GLY A 773 -66.86 -90.76 -117.82
C GLY A 773 -67.19 -90.29 -116.40
N ALA A 774 -67.09 -91.17 -115.40
CA ALA A 774 -67.25 -90.78 -113.99
C ALA A 774 -66.10 -89.89 -113.47
N LYS A 775 -64.87 -90.09 -113.96
CA LYS A 775 -63.68 -89.30 -113.60
C LYS A 775 -63.65 -87.91 -114.24
N HIS A 776 -64.42 -87.67 -115.31
CA HIS A 776 -64.48 -86.36 -116.00
C HIS A 776 -64.81 -85.21 -115.03
N SER A 777 -65.75 -85.41 -114.11
CA SER A 777 -66.12 -84.40 -113.10
C SER A 777 -65.00 -84.12 -112.09
N MET A 778 -64.13 -85.10 -111.81
CA MET A 778 -62.91 -84.88 -111.02
C MET A 778 -61.88 -84.09 -111.84
N TYR A 779 -61.63 -84.47 -113.09
CA TYR A 779 -60.74 -83.76 -114.01
C TYR A 779 -61.13 -82.29 -114.17
N ASP A 780 -62.38 -81.99 -114.51
CA ASP A 780 -62.87 -80.62 -114.63
C ASP A 780 -62.66 -79.82 -113.33
N THR A 781 -62.80 -80.47 -112.16
CA THR A 781 -62.68 -79.82 -110.86
C THR A 781 -61.23 -79.57 -110.46
N THR A 782 -60.32 -80.52 -110.70
CA THR A 782 -58.88 -80.32 -110.53
C THR A 782 -58.36 -79.26 -111.51
N LEU A 783 -58.79 -79.31 -112.78
CA LEU A 783 -58.41 -78.34 -113.82
C LEU A 783 -58.93 -76.93 -113.50
N ARG A 784 -60.17 -76.78 -113.02
CA ARG A 784 -60.71 -75.50 -112.51
C ARG A 784 -59.96 -75.02 -111.27
N SER A 785 -59.63 -75.92 -110.33
CA SER A 785 -58.90 -75.57 -109.10
C SER A 785 -57.51 -75.02 -109.43
N GLY A 786 -56.72 -75.72 -110.25
CA GLY A 786 -55.39 -75.26 -110.66
C GLY A 786 -55.44 -73.95 -111.46
N ARG A 787 -56.40 -73.77 -112.38
CA ARG A 787 -56.60 -72.47 -113.05
C ARG A 787 -56.91 -71.35 -112.05
N SER A 788 -57.75 -71.62 -111.05
CA SER A 788 -58.07 -70.64 -110.02
C SER A 788 -56.91 -70.37 -109.04
N LEU A 789 -55.89 -71.23 -108.98
CA LEU A 789 -54.61 -70.90 -108.34
C LEU A 789 -53.73 -70.08 -109.29
N LYS A 790 -53.66 -70.42 -110.58
CA LYS A 790 -52.90 -69.67 -111.59
C LYS A 790 -53.40 -68.22 -111.72
N GLU A 791 -54.71 -68.00 -111.63
CA GLU A 791 -55.36 -66.68 -111.57
C GLU A 791 -55.09 -65.91 -110.26
N LYS A 792 -54.66 -66.58 -109.19
CA LYS A 792 -54.49 -66.01 -107.84
C LYS A 792 -53.03 -65.87 -107.39
N THR A 793 -52.07 -66.53 -108.04
CA THR A 793 -50.66 -66.30 -107.74
C THR A 793 -50.17 -65.01 -108.39
N SER A 794 -49.39 -64.24 -107.63
CA SER A 794 -48.63 -63.09 -108.12
C SER A 794 -47.22 -63.46 -108.55
N LEU A 795 -46.78 -64.71 -108.35
CA LEU A 795 -45.45 -65.18 -108.68
C LEU A 795 -45.45 -65.78 -110.08
N ASN A 796 -44.54 -65.31 -110.94
CA ASN A 796 -44.44 -65.80 -112.32
C ASN A 796 -44.05 -67.30 -112.38
N ASP A 797 -43.18 -67.73 -111.46
CA ASP A 797 -42.68 -69.11 -111.42
C ASP A 797 -43.77 -70.09 -110.95
N ASP A 798 -44.59 -69.71 -109.97
CA ASP A 798 -45.83 -70.43 -109.65
C ASP A 798 -46.77 -70.49 -110.86
N ASN A 799 -46.93 -69.36 -111.57
CA ASN A 799 -47.87 -69.24 -112.68
C ASN A 799 -47.51 -70.20 -113.82
N GLN A 800 -46.22 -70.26 -114.16
CA GLN A 800 -45.66 -71.23 -115.09
C GLN A 800 -45.81 -72.65 -114.55
N LYS A 801 -45.41 -72.91 -113.30
CA LYS A 801 -45.42 -74.28 -112.75
C LYS A 801 -46.83 -74.87 -112.62
N LEU A 802 -47.82 -74.03 -112.31
CA LEU A 802 -49.24 -74.42 -112.35
C LEU A 802 -49.72 -74.67 -113.79
N ASP A 803 -49.22 -73.94 -114.78
CA ASP A 803 -49.55 -74.19 -116.19
C ASP A 803 -48.93 -75.49 -116.72
N ASP A 804 -47.69 -75.78 -116.33
CA ASP A 804 -47.03 -77.05 -116.62
C ASP A 804 -47.88 -78.21 -116.07
N MET A 805 -48.28 -78.13 -114.79
CA MET A 805 -49.14 -79.13 -114.14
C MET A 805 -50.53 -79.24 -114.79
N LEU A 806 -51.13 -78.13 -115.21
CA LEU A 806 -52.44 -78.11 -115.90
C LEU A 806 -52.35 -78.66 -117.33
N SER A 807 -51.20 -78.50 -117.99
CA SER A 807 -50.93 -79.03 -119.34
C SER A 807 -50.63 -80.51 -119.27
N GLU A 808 -49.73 -80.94 -118.37
CA GLU A 808 -49.43 -82.36 -118.12
C GLU A 808 -50.70 -83.16 -117.78
N LEU A 809 -51.57 -82.60 -116.94
CA LEU A 809 -52.87 -83.21 -116.60
C LEU A 809 -53.82 -83.29 -117.80
N ARG A 810 -53.81 -82.29 -118.69
CA ARG A 810 -54.60 -82.29 -119.92
C ARG A 810 -54.07 -83.32 -120.90
N ASP A 811 -52.78 -83.27 -121.22
CA ASP A 811 -52.17 -84.10 -122.26
C ASP A 811 -52.30 -85.59 -121.88
N LYS A 812 -52.17 -85.92 -120.59
CA LYS A 812 -52.40 -87.28 -120.06
C LYS A 812 -53.88 -87.69 -120.04
N TRP A 813 -54.79 -86.77 -119.73
CA TRP A 813 -56.24 -87.01 -119.83
C TRP A 813 -56.67 -87.27 -121.29
N ASP A 814 -56.21 -86.42 -122.22
CA ASP A 814 -56.51 -86.51 -123.64
C ASP A 814 -55.83 -87.75 -124.27
N THR A 815 -54.65 -88.16 -123.78
CA THR A 815 -53.98 -89.43 -124.18
C THR A 815 -54.78 -90.65 -123.73
N VAL A 816 -55.24 -90.70 -122.47
CA VAL A 816 -56.10 -91.80 -121.98
C VAL A 816 -57.44 -91.83 -122.72
N CYS A 817 -58.04 -90.67 -123.02
CA CYS A 817 -59.23 -90.58 -123.86
C CYS A 817 -58.97 -91.07 -125.29
N GLY A 818 -57.87 -90.64 -125.91
CA GLY A 818 -57.46 -91.02 -127.27
C GLY A 818 -57.24 -92.52 -127.41
N LYS A 819 -56.39 -93.11 -126.55
CA LYS A 819 -56.19 -94.57 -126.47
C LYS A 819 -57.50 -95.33 -126.23
N SER A 820 -58.42 -94.78 -125.44
CA SER A 820 -59.74 -95.37 -125.24
C SER A 820 -60.63 -95.30 -126.49
N VAL A 821 -60.52 -94.27 -127.33
CA VAL A 821 -61.25 -94.18 -128.60
C VAL A 821 -60.63 -95.14 -129.64
N GLU A 822 -59.30 -95.19 -129.77
CA GLU A 822 -58.61 -96.08 -130.71
C GLU A 822 -58.94 -97.56 -130.48
N ARG A 823 -58.76 -98.05 -129.24
CA ARG A 823 -59.10 -99.45 -128.90
C ARG A 823 -60.61 -99.75 -129.02
N CYS A 824 -61.48 -98.73 -129.00
CA CYS A 824 -62.89 -98.88 -129.33
C CYS A 824 -63.10 -99.08 -130.84
N VAL A 825 -62.45 -98.26 -131.68
CA VAL A 825 -62.53 -98.34 -133.14
C VAL A 825 -61.99 -99.68 -133.66
N GLU A 826 -60.82 -100.12 -133.20
CA GLU A 826 -60.23 -101.42 -133.61
C GLU A 826 -61.20 -102.59 -133.36
N ARG A 827 -61.80 -102.63 -132.17
CA ARG A 827 -62.75 -103.70 -131.78
C ARG A 827 -64.07 -103.61 -132.56
N PHE A 828 -64.48 -102.42 -132.99
CA PHE A 828 -65.63 -102.24 -133.89
C PHE A 828 -65.36 -102.68 -135.34
N VAL A 829 -64.15 -102.43 -135.87
CA VAL A 829 -63.79 -102.80 -137.25
C VAL A 829 -63.79 -104.32 -137.42
N ILE A 830 -63.12 -105.06 -136.52
CA ILE A 830 -63.03 -106.53 -136.61
C ILE A 830 -64.41 -107.20 -136.46
N GLN A 831 -65.33 -106.61 -135.69
CA GLN A 831 -66.69 -107.12 -135.56
C GLN A 831 -67.52 -107.00 -136.87
N ALA A 832 -67.14 -106.12 -137.81
CA ALA A 832 -67.78 -106.06 -139.12
C ALA A 832 -67.32 -107.18 -140.07
N GLU A 833 -66.04 -107.56 -140.01
CA GLU A 833 -65.40 -108.41 -141.01
C GLU A 833 -65.74 -109.90 -140.87
N VAL A 834 -65.91 -110.37 -139.63
CA VAL A 834 -66.30 -111.77 -139.32
C VAL A 834 -67.71 -112.13 -139.85
N ILE A 835 -68.56 -111.14 -140.14
CA ILE A 835 -69.99 -111.34 -140.45
C ILE A 835 -70.24 -111.73 -141.92
N HIS A 836 -69.29 -111.53 -142.84
CA HIS A 836 -69.55 -111.63 -144.28
C HIS A 836 -69.54 -113.06 -144.87
N ASN A 837 -68.81 -114.00 -144.27
CA ASN A 837 -68.20 -115.11 -145.05
C ASN A 837 -68.92 -116.49 -144.99
N ILE A 838 -70.18 -116.59 -144.53
CA ILE A 838 -70.91 -117.88 -144.42
C ILE A 838 -72.39 -117.74 -144.82
N LYS A 839 -72.82 -118.35 -145.95
CA LYS A 839 -74.22 -118.76 -146.23
C LYS A 839 -74.43 -119.52 -147.56
N LYS A 840 -74.77 -120.81 -147.48
CA LYS A 840 -75.69 -121.52 -148.42
C LYS A 840 -76.13 -122.87 -147.83
N THR A 841 -77.16 -123.47 -148.45
CA THR A 841 -77.90 -124.71 -148.11
C THR A 841 -78.71 -124.73 -146.78
N PRO A 842 -79.78 -125.56 -146.66
CA PRO A 842 -80.97 -125.16 -145.88
C PRO A 842 -81.55 -126.27 -144.95
N SER A 843 -82.84 -126.14 -144.62
CA SER A 843 -83.79 -127.09 -144.01
C SER A 843 -84.08 -126.93 -142.50
N ARG A 844 -85.26 -127.43 -142.07
CA ARG A 844 -85.89 -127.17 -140.77
C ARG A 844 -86.86 -128.30 -140.38
N PRO A 845 -86.60 -128.99 -139.26
CA PRO A 845 -87.63 -129.37 -138.29
C PRO A 845 -87.20 -128.93 -136.86
N GLY A 846 -88.02 -128.99 -135.79
CA GLY A 846 -89.44 -129.31 -135.67
C GLY A 846 -89.81 -129.61 -134.20
N SER A 847 -91.02 -129.25 -133.75
CA SER A 847 -91.66 -129.57 -132.43
C SER A 847 -90.96 -129.04 -131.14
N ARG A 848 -91.63 -128.44 -130.12
CA ARG A 848 -92.80 -128.79 -129.27
C ARG A 848 -92.56 -129.98 -128.31
N PRO A 849 -93.15 -130.01 -127.07
CA PRO A 849 -93.76 -128.93 -126.26
C PRO A 849 -93.54 -128.99 -124.71
N GLY A 850 -93.99 -127.96 -123.98
CA GLY A 850 -94.34 -127.97 -122.54
C GLY A 850 -93.23 -127.57 -121.54
N SER A 851 -93.49 -127.35 -120.23
CA SER A 851 -94.75 -127.03 -119.50
C SER A 851 -94.47 -126.76 -118.00
N LYS A 852 -94.81 -125.56 -117.48
CA LYS A 852 -94.74 -125.14 -116.04
C LYS A 852 -93.33 -125.14 -115.40
N ALA A 853 -93.02 -124.33 -114.38
CA ALA A 853 -93.61 -123.07 -113.88
C ALA A 853 -92.56 -122.28 -113.06
N GLY A 854 -92.72 -120.96 -112.91
CA GLY A 854 -91.85 -120.13 -112.07
C GLY A 854 -92.35 -118.70 -111.92
N SER A 855 -92.71 -118.30 -110.71
CA SER A 855 -93.04 -116.92 -110.29
C SER A 855 -92.09 -116.53 -109.15
N ARG A 856 -91.43 -115.37 -109.15
CA ARG A 856 -91.94 -113.98 -109.01
C ARG A 856 -92.34 -113.67 -107.55
N ALA A 857 -91.62 -112.73 -106.90
CA ALA A 857 -92.18 -111.67 -106.03
C ALA A 857 -91.09 -110.77 -105.39
N SER A 858 -91.53 -109.57 -104.91
CA SER A 858 -91.01 -108.84 -103.73
C SER A 858 -89.63 -108.12 -103.76
N SER A 859 -89.32 -107.13 -102.88
CA SER A 859 -90.14 -106.13 -102.14
C SER A 859 -89.26 -105.13 -101.30
N ARG A 860 -89.75 -103.90 -101.08
CA ARG A 860 -89.61 -102.98 -99.88
C ARG A 860 -88.25 -102.68 -99.16
N ARG A 861 -87.97 -101.36 -99.04
CA ARG A 861 -87.92 -100.49 -97.80
C ARG A 861 -86.84 -100.69 -96.68
N GLY A 862 -86.41 -99.57 -96.06
CA GLY A 862 -85.60 -99.46 -94.79
C GLY A 862 -84.33 -98.57 -94.97
N SER A 863 -83.83 -97.69 -94.10
CA SER A 863 -84.08 -97.21 -92.70
C SER A 863 -83.19 -97.77 -91.56
N ASP A 864 -82.35 -96.88 -90.99
CA ASP A 864 -81.82 -96.71 -89.61
C ASP A 864 -81.01 -97.80 -88.85
N ALA A 865 -80.19 -97.32 -87.89
CA ALA A 865 -79.38 -98.01 -86.84
C ALA A 865 -78.18 -98.89 -87.31
N SER A 866 -76.96 -98.94 -86.73
CA SER A 866 -76.40 -98.66 -85.38
C SER A 866 -76.55 -99.84 -84.37
N ASP A 867 -75.64 -100.17 -83.44
CA ASP A 867 -74.40 -99.57 -82.87
C ASP A 867 -73.36 -100.67 -82.46
N TYR A 868 -72.12 -100.34 -82.02
CA TYR A 868 -71.36 -101.17 -81.04
C TYR A 868 -70.23 -100.45 -80.26
N ASP A 869 -70.16 -100.70 -78.95
CA ASP A 869 -69.21 -100.15 -77.95
C ASP A 869 -67.84 -100.86 -77.83
N ILE A 870 -66.90 -100.21 -77.10
CA ILE A 870 -66.26 -100.77 -75.88
C ILE A 870 -65.78 -99.60 -74.95
N SER A 871 -66.32 -99.57 -73.72
CA SER A 871 -65.68 -99.40 -72.39
C SER A 871 -64.18 -99.00 -72.29
N GLU A 872 -63.62 -98.27 -71.29
CA GLU A 872 -64.07 -97.57 -70.05
C GLU A 872 -62.80 -96.96 -69.33
N ILE A 873 -62.75 -96.21 -68.21
CA ILE A 873 -63.70 -95.62 -67.23
C ILE A 873 -63.02 -94.42 -66.46
N GLN A 874 -63.77 -93.37 -66.08
CA GLN A 874 -63.59 -92.46 -64.88
C GLN A 874 -62.28 -91.63 -64.65
N SER A 875 -62.25 -90.53 -63.86
CA SER A 875 -63.28 -89.84 -63.03
C SER A 875 -62.91 -88.37 -62.67
N VAL A 876 -63.86 -87.42 -62.86
CA VAL A 876 -64.44 -86.43 -61.89
C VAL A 876 -63.46 -85.63 -60.96
N CYS A 877 -63.57 -84.31 -60.73
CA CYS A 877 -64.74 -83.42 -60.66
C CYS A 877 -64.49 -81.97 -61.12
N SER A 878 -65.57 -81.20 -61.30
CA SER A 878 -65.63 -79.73 -61.32
C SER A 878 -67.06 -79.30 -61.00
N ASP A 879 -67.28 -78.15 -60.37
CA ASP A 879 -68.61 -77.55 -60.29
C ASP A 879 -68.56 -76.03 -60.07
N THR A 880 -69.58 -75.30 -60.55
CA THR A 880 -69.64 -73.83 -60.60
C THR A 880 -71.08 -73.32 -60.58
N SER A 881 -71.37 -72.24 -59.83
CA SER A 881 -72.65 -71.50 -59.95
C SER A 881 -72.50 -70.03 -59.50
N GLU A 882 -73.50 -69.20 -59.85
CA GLU A 882 -73.36 -67.74 -59.99
C GLU A 882 -74.14 -66.88 -58.96
N THR A 883 -73.84 -65.56 -58.99
CA THR A 883 -74.73 -64.41 -58.69
C THR A 883 -75.02 -63.99 -57.23
N ALA A 884 -75.59 -62.78 -57.12
CA ALA A 884 -75.66 -61.88 -55.94
C ALA A 884 -77.14 -61.76 -55.44
N PRO A 885 -77.62 -60.78 -54.62
CA PRO A 885 -77.02 -59.51 -54.14
C PRO A 885 -77.35 -59.04 -52.69
N GLU A 886 -76.84 -57.83 -52.36
CA GLU A 886 -77.43 -56.77 -51.50
C GLU A 886 -77.77 -56.93 -49.98
N SER A 887 -77.04 -56.12 -49.19
CA SER A 887 -77.56 -55.01 -48.33
C SER A 887 -77.59 -55.08 -46.78
N SER A 888 -77.38 -53.87 -46.21
CA SER A 888 -77.84 -53.35 -44.91
C SER A 888 -77.00 -53.52 -43.60
N LYS A 889 -76.51 -52.36 -43.11
CA LYS A 889 -76.58 -51.76 -41.74
C LYS A 889 -76.41 -52.62 -40.45
N ALA A 890 -75.87 -52.12 -39.33
CA ALA A 890 -75.06 -50.93 -38.98
C ALA A 890 -74.72 -50.93 -37.45
N LEU A 891 -73.83 -50.02 -37.01
CA LEU A 891 -73.67 -49.52 -35.60
C LEU A 891 -73.04 -50.49 -34.55
N SER A 892 -72.31 -50.04 -33.50
CA SER A 892 -71.86 -48.69 -33.11
C SER A 892 -70.70 -48.63 -32.09
N ARG A 893 -69.94 -47.50 -32.15
CA ARG A 893 -69.23 -46.79 -31.04
C ARG A 893 -68.03 -47.47 -30.36
N ALA A 894 -67.07 -46.75 -29.76
CA ALA A 894 -66.78 -45.29 -29.67
C ALA A 894 -65.27 -45.07 -29.94
N GLY A 895 -64.77 -43.90 -30.40
CA GLY A 895 -64.61 -42.62 -29.67
C GLY A 895 -63.11 -42.40 -29.37
N SER A 896 -62.47 -41.22 -29.51
CA SER A 896 -62.99 -39.85 -29.65
C SER A 896 -62.03 -38.92 -30.45
N ARG A 897 -62.50 -37.71 -30.77
CA ARG A 897 -61.79 -36.53 -31.35
C ARG A 897 -62.07 -35.31 -30.43
N PRO A 898 -61.58 -34.05 -30.65
CA PRO A 898 -60.99 -33.41 -31.83
C PRO A 898 -59.48 -33.12 -31.61
N SER A 899 -58.78 -32.01 -31.92
CA SER A 899 -59.12 -30.66 -32.45
C SER A 899 -57.90 -29.97 -33.09
N SER A 900 -58.12 -28.82 -33.78
CA SER A 900 -57.13 -28.04 -34.53
C SER A 900 -56.87 -26.63 -33.96
N SER A 901 -55.81 -25.97 -34.47
CA SER A 901 -55.60 -24.51 -34.64
C SER A 901 -54.45 -23.83 -33.85
N LYS A 902 -53.78 -22.88 -34.54
CA LYS A 902 -53.08 -21.70 -33.99
C LYS A 902 -53.99 -20.48 -34.27
N PRO A 903 -53.93 -19.38 -33.48
CA PRO A 903 -53.05 -18.28 -33.88
C PRO A 903 -52.41 -17.48 -32.71
N SER A 904 -51.62 -16.48 -33.09
CA SER A 904 -50.76 -15.61 -32.28
C SER A 904 -51.41 -14.83 -31.13
N LYS A 905 -50.64 -14.54 -30.07
CA LYS A 905 -50.71 -13.28 -29.30
C LYS A 905 -49.32 -12.74 -28.99
N ILE A 906 -49.17 -11.43 -29.09
CA ILE A 906 -47.98 -10.64 -28.72
C ILE A 906 -48.18 -10.11 -27.28
N PRO A 907 -47.10 -10.03 -26.48
CA PRO A 907 -46.89 -8.83 -25.67
C PRO A 907 -45.53 -8.16 -25.93
N THR A 908 -45.54 -6.83 -25.94
CA THR A 908 -44.39 -5.93 -26.10
C THR A 908 -43.57 -5.77 -24.79
N PRO A 909 -42.36 -5.15 -24.80
CA PRO A 909 -41.30 -5.52 -23.86
C PRO A 909 -41.35 -4.82 -22.49
N LYS A 910 -40.78 -5.47 -21.46
CA LYS A 910 -40.42 -4.83 -20.19
C LYS A 910 -38.96 -4.38 -20.19
N ARG A 911 -38.75 -3.12 -20.59
CA ARG A 911 -37.49 -2.39 -20.42
C ARG A 911 -37.25 -2.10 -18.93
N ARG A 912 -36.12 -2.55 -18.38
CA ARG A 912 -35.60 -2.08 -17.07
C ARG A 912 -34.08 -1.90 -17.15
N SER A 913 -33.67 -0.69 -17.48
CA SER A 913 -32.32 -0.19 -17.22
C SER A 913 -32.18 0.13 -15.72
N PRO A 914 -30.98 0.05 -15.11
CA PRO A 914 -30.79 0.39 -13.70
C PRO A 914 -30.97 1.90 -13.45
N ALA A 915 -31.40 2.25 -12.23
CA ALA A 915 -31.45 3.64 -11.78
C ALA A 915 -30.09 4.04 -11.20
N ALA A 916 -29.52 5.14 -11.70
CA ALA A 916 -28.30 5.73 -11.18
C ALA A 916 -28.59 6.83 -10.14
N SER A 917 -27.53 7.31 -9.49
CA SER A 917 -27.44 8.50 -8.64
C SER A 917 -28.15 8.48 -7.27
N LYS A 918 -27.34 8.57 -6.22
CA LYS A 918 -27.57 9.46 -5.07
C LYS A 918 -26.22 9.96 -4.53
N LEU A 919 -25.83 11.16 -4.95
CA LEU A 919 -24.77 11.97 -4.34
C LEU A 919 -25.42 13.07 -3.51
N ALA A 920 -25.11 13.16 -2.21
CA ALA A 920 -25.25 14.36 -1.40
C ALA A 920 -24.54 14.17 -0.04
N ALA A 921 -23.60 15.05 0.28
CA ALA A 921 -22.86 15.05 1.55
C ALA A 921 -23.67 15.62 2.73
N LYS A 922 -23.19 15.40 3.96
CA LYS A 922 -22.91 16.48 4.94
C LYS A 922 -21.99 15.99 6.08
N PRO A 923 -21.34 16.88 6.86
CA PRO A 923 -20.07 16.59 7.54
C PRO A 923 -20.15 16.48 9.08
N SER A 924 -19.02 16.04 9.66
CA SER A 924 -18.39 16.44 10.94
C SER A 924 -19.26 16.66 12.20
N LYS A 925 -18.90 15.92 13.26
CA LYS A 925 -18.69 16.52 14.60
C LYS A 925 -17.97 15.56 15.56
N ARG A 926 -16.92 16.10 16.22
CA ARG A 926 -16.20 15.59 17.40
C ARG A 926 -15.83 14.10 17.37
#